data_AF-A0A352A0L9-F1
#
_entry.id   AF-A0A352A0L9-F1
#
_cell.length_a   1.000
_cell.length_b   1.000
_cell.length_c   1.000
_cell.angle_alpha   90.00
_cell.angle_beta   90.00
_cell.angle_gamma   90.00
#
_symmetry.space_group_name_H-M   'P 1'
#
loop_
_entity.id
_entity.type
_entity.pdbx_description
1 polymer ?
#
loop_
_entity_poly.entity_id
_entity_poly.type
_entity_poly.pdbx_seq_one_letter_code
_entity_poly.pdbx_strand_id
1 'polypeptide(L)'
;MMLSKIKKIFSHDPKISENITDISDALSWIKTYRKALNFDTAIIATKELILKNKIGITYYENASRKIAVLENSNIEKIATGAREKRKKIDVILTGLYKELNNLEDIIVQIEKERLDKQDIEDQKAQKLKFKLCSQEINDILTKKDYIHALSFAKKLVSDFPNESGAIKMLTKAQKLYDSEKIKQEKEYAKEGKFKNILQEIGVDLPDSKEKKNVSILKDFHTFIKSFGQKNLEKKEYLKRQKALKDVERLLTQSGTIENITDELFNSELLSITHSGLTKDINDFSLPGFDFFGKIHGKDKIVGDTFGYYKEGNKTLFYIGDATGHGVQAGFTVALLSKLFFEFSKKIRSFQELFVILNNELKQKLKGRIFVTSVFFEFNTTNKKLSFIGAGHDPMLVYRKKTASIEKIIPGGLALGVRLISNEASIKVKEIEMADGDILFGYTDGIIEVKNDANTMYGFERMEKSFKTHAERCVYNPKKIYEMMLNDVNEFRGDVPFEDDMSFFIFSRNTAKDVIINQAALAAILKEMEIKENDNKKIDFTNKTKQQIIETLKKDRYERELKIKLDRLDRLYKMAEFTKLKQEVYLYFREGFAHDRMRFYLEKALENEHKSIMKKQDEKLKRKYEILEELYKKGEYELVAKEVIDVLFKNGKI
;
A
#
# COMPACT_ATOMS: atom_id res chain seq x y z
N MET A 1 8.77 -48.92 -22.41
CA MET A 1 7.93 -50.15 -22.48
C MET A 1 6.43 -49.86 -22.65
N MET A 2 5.86 -48.86 -21.98
CA MET A 2 4.43 -48.50 -22.12
C MET A 2 4.11 -47.81 -23.47
N LEU A 3 4.98 -46.92 -23.94
CA LEU A 3 4.84 -46.24 -25.23
C LEU A 3 5.14 -47.15 -26.45
N SER A 4 5.93 -48.21 -26.28
CA SER A 4 6.25 -49.15 -27.36
C SER A 4 5.14 -50.18 -27.62
N LYS A 5 4.21 -50.37 -26.69
CA LYS A 5 3.00 -51.20 -26.89
C LYS A 5 1.88 -50.41 -27.58
N ILE A 6 1.81 -49.09 -27.38
CA ILE A 6 0.82 -48.21 -28.04
C ILE A 6 1.10 -48.08 -29.55
N LYS A 7 2.37 -48.09 -29.97
CA LYS A 7 2.75 -48.07 -31.40
C LYS A 7 2.37 -49.34 -32.18
N LYS A 8 2.09 -50.47 -31.50
CA LYS A 8 1.77 -51.75 -32.15
C LYS A 8 0.29 -51.93 -32.48
N ILE A 9 -0.59 -51.07 -31.95
CA ILE A 9 -2.04 -51.14 -32.19
C ILE A 9 -2.45 -50.44 -33.51
N PHE A 10 -1.59 -49.59 -34.06
CA PHE A 10 -1.89 -48.76 -35.25
C PHE A 10 -1.08 -49.12 -36.50
N SER A 11 -0.59 -50.36 -36.62
CA SER A 11 0.15 -50.79 -37.81
C SER A 11 -0.36 -52.13 -38.34
N HIS A 12 -1.27 -52.09 -39.32
CA HIS A 12 -1.24 -52.80 -40.61
C HIS A 12 -2.65 -52.93 -41.21
N ASP A 13 -2.68 -52.83 -42.54
CA ASP A 13 -3.81 -52.70 -43.47
C ASP A 13 -4.55 -54.05 -43.74
N PRO A 14 -5.57 -54.17 -44.62
CA PRO A 14 -6.99 -54.27 -44.27
C PRO A 14 -7.62 -55.55 -44.86
N LYS A 15 -7.99 -56.54 -44.05
CA LYS A 15 -8.89 -57.62 -44.51
C LYS A 15 -9.83 -58.05 -43.39
N ILE A 16 -11.08 -57.61 -43.55
CA ILE A 16 -12.36 -58.21 -43.12
C ILE A 16 -12.31 -59.07 -41.84
N SER A 17 -13.10 -58.61 -40.86
CA SER A 17 -13.58 -59.33 -39.66
C SER A 17 -12.53 -59.72 -38.62
N GLU A 18 -12.27 -58.81 -37.68
CA GLU A 18 -12.06 -59.20 -36.29
C GLU A 18 -13.10 -58.49 -35.42
N ASN A 19 -14.18 -59.23 -35.21
CA ASN A 19 -15.00 -59.29 -34.01
C ASN A 19 -14.71 -58.25 -32.91
N ILE A 20 -15.79 -57.59 -32.50
CA ILE A 20 -16.23 -57.54 -31.09
C ILE A 20 -15.66 -58.75 -30.32
N THR A 21 -14.44 -58.65 -29.78
CA THR A 21 -13.79 -59.77 -29.07
C THR A 21 -13.51 -59.45 -27.62
N ASP A 22 -13.74 -58.22 -27.17
CA ASP A 22 -14.18 -58.07 -25.79
C ASP A 22 -14.86 -56.71 -25.53
N ILE A 23 -16.16 -56.63 -25.84
CA ILE A 23 -17.00 -55.57 -25.25
C ILE A 23 -16.92 -55.65 -23.71
N SER A 24 -16.72 -56.83 -23.14
CA SER A 24 -16.49 -57.01 -21.71
C SER A 24 -15.24 -56.25 -21.23
N ASP A 25 -14.12 -56.35 -21.95
CA ASP A 25 -12.91 -55.58 -21.60
C ASP A 25 -13.13 -54.09 -21.78
N ALA A 26 -13.80 -53.67 -22.86
CA ALA A 26 -14.11 -52.26 -23.08
C ALA A 26 -14.99 -51.68 -21.95
N LEU A 27 -16.00 -52.44 -21.49
CA LEU A 27 -16.82 -52.10 -20.33
C LEU A 27 -16.02 -52.09 -19.02
N SER A 28 -15.05 -53.00 -18.87
CA SER A 28 -14.13 -53.04 -17.73
C SER A 28 -13.22 -51.80 -17.67
N TRP A 29 -12.72 -51.35 -18.82
CA TRP A 29 -11.94 -50.12 -18.93
C TRP A 29 -12.77 -48.87 -18.65
N ILE A 30 -14.01 -48.80 -19.16
CA ILE A 30 -14.95 -47.71 -18.83
C ILE A 30 -15.20 -47.66 -17.31
N LYS A 31 -15.40 -48.80 -16.66
CA LYS A 31 -15.54 -48.90 -15.20
C LYS A 31 -14.28 -48.45 -14.47
N THR A 32 -13.11 -48.73 -15.01
CA THR A 32 -11.81 -48.29 -14.46
C THR A 32 -11.64 -46.78 -14.57
N TYR A 33 -11.98 -46.17 -15.71
CA TYR A 33 -11.95 -44.71 -15.89
C TYR A 33 -12.93 -44.00 -14.95
N ARG A 34 -14.13 -44.55 -14.74
CA ARG A 34 -15.11 -44.04 -13.76
C ARG A 34 -14.54 -44.05 -12.33
N LYS A 35 -13.93 -45.17 -11.91
CA LYS A 35 -13.27 -45.26 -10.59
C LYS A 35 -12.10 -44.29 -10.43
N ALA A 36 -11.37 -44.03 -11.51
CA ALA A 36 -10.27 -43.07 -11.55
C ALA A 36 -10.73 -41.60 -11.73
N LEU A 37 -12.05 -41.34 -11.75
CA LEU A 37 -12.65 -40.01 -11.92
C LEU A 37 -12.31 -39.32 -13.26
N ASN A 38 -11.88 -40.08 -14.27
CA ASN A 38 -11.61 -39.57 -15.60
C ASN A 38 -12.87 -39.71 -16.47
N PHE A 39 -13.88 -38.89 -16.14
CA PHE A 39 -15.22 -38.99 -16.72
C PHE A 39 -15.24 -38.69 -18.23
N ASP A 40 -14.45 -37.74 -18.71
CA ASP A 40 -14.42 -37.40 -20.15
C ASP A 40 -13.91 -38.55 -21.00
N THR A 41 -12.86 -39.24 -20.54
CA THR A 41 -12.33 -40.43 -21.23
C THR A 41 -13.35 -41.58 -21.20
N ALA A 42 -14.07 -41.76 -20.09
CA ALA A 42 -15.14 -42.75 -19.98
C ALA A 42 -16.32 -42.45 -20.92
N ILE A 43 -16.72 -41.18 -21.05
CA ILE A 43 -17.79 -40.74 -21.97
C ILE A 43 -17.36 -40.97 -23.42
N ILE A 44 -16.15 -40.56 -23.80
CA ILE A 44 -15.63 -40.75 -25.18
C ILE A 44 -15.61 -42.24 -25.54
N ALA A 45 -15.04 -43.08 -24.68
CA ALA A 45 -14.99 -44.53 -24.91
C ALA A 45 -16.39 -45.16 -25.04
N THR A 46 -17.36 -44.70 -24.24
CA THR A 46 -18.75 -45.19 -24.32
C THR A 46 -19.42 -44.74 -25.63
N LYS A 47 -19.22 -43.49 -26.07
CA LYS A 47 -19.75 -42.97 -27.35
C LYS A 47 -19.18 -43.71 -28.56
N GLU A 48 -17.90 -44.06 -28.54
CA GLU A 48 -17.28 -44.88 -29.59
C GLU A 48 -17.91 -46.27 -29.70
N LEU A 49 -18.22 -46.92 -28.57
CA LEU A 49 -18.92 -48.21 -28.55
C LEU A 49 -20.34 -48.08 -29.09
N ILE A 50 -21.08 -47.04 -28.70
CA ILE A 50 -22.43 -46.74 -29.22
C ILE A 50 -22.38 -46.58 -30.75
N LEU A 51 -21.41 -45.82 -31.27
CA LEU A 51 -21.25 -45.60 -32.70
C LEU A 51 -20.97 -46.91 -33.44
N LYS A 52 -20.05 -47.74 -32.92
CA LYS A 52 -19.76 -49.07 -33.49
C LYS A 52 -20.99 -49.97 -33.50
N ASN A 53 -21.78 -49.96 -32.43
CA ASN A 53 -23.00 -50.75 -32.33
C ASN A 53 -24.07 -50.29 -33.33
N LYS A 54 -24.28 -48.97 -33.47
CA LYS A 54 -25.18 -48.38 -34.48
C LYS A 54 -24.78 -48.74 -35.92
N ILE A 55 -23.48 -48.69 -36.24
CA ILE A 55 -22.96 -49.13 -37.54
C ILE A 55 -23.27 -50.61 -37.80
N GLY A 56 -23.08 -51.47 -36.79
CA GLY A 56 -23.42 -52.89 -36.86
C GLY A 56 -24.91 -53.12 -37.13
N ILE A 57 -25.79 -52.42 -36.40
CA ILE A 57 -27.24 -52.48 -36.60
C ILE A 57 -27.60 -52.11 -38.04
N THR A 58 -27.12 -50.96 -38.54
CA THR A 58 -27.38 -50.51 -39.91
C THR A 58 -26.92 -51.51 -40.97
N TYR A 59 -25.76 -52.16 -40.75
CA TYR A 59 -25.27 -53.21 -41.65
C TYR A 59 -26.23 -54.40 -41.71
N TYR A 60 -26.65 -54.92 -40.56
CA TYR A 60 -27.53 -56.09 -40.49
C TYR A 60 -28.97 -55.79 -40.91
N GLU A 61 -29.50 -54.59 -40.65
CA GLU A 61 -30.79 -54.15 -41.19
C GLU A 61 -30.78 -54.14 -42.73
N ASN A 62 -29.72 -53.59 -43.33
CA ASN A 62 -29.58 -53.56 -44.78
C ASN A 62 -29.42 -54.97 -45.38
N ALA A 63 -28.70 -55.86 -44.69
CA ALA A 63 -28.61 -57.26 -45.08
C ALA A 63 -29.98 -57.96 -44.99
N SER A 64 -30.75 -57.72 -43.93
CA SER A 64 -32.11 -58.26 -43.74
C SER A 64 -33.05 -57.81 -44.87
N ARG A 65 -33.02 -56.51 -45.24
CA ARG A 65 -33.81 -55.96 -46.36
C ARG A 65 -33.46 -56.63 -47.70
N LYS A 66 -32.17 -56.84 -47.98
CA LYS A 66 -31.73 -57.51 -49.22
C LYS A 66 -32.17 -58.97 -49.27
N ILE A 67 -32.15 -59.68 -48.14
CA ILE A 67 -32.58 -61.08 -48.05
C ILE A 67 -34.11 -61.21 -48.15
N ALA A 68 -34.88 -60.25 -47.62
CA ALA A 68 -36.33 -60.24 -47.74
C ALA A 68 -36.83 -60.23 -49.20
N VAL A 69 -36.07 -59.62 -50.12
CA VAL A 69 -36.37 -59.67 -51.57
C VAL A 69 -36.26 -61.11 -52.10
N LEU A 70 -35.30 -61.90 -51.59
CA LEU A 70 -35.08 -63.30 -52.00
C LEU A 70 -36.11 -64.26 -51.38
N GLU A 71 -36.74 -63.90 -50.26
CA GLU A 71 -37.84 -64.67 -49.65
C GLU A 71 -39.09 -64.70 -50.54
N ASN A 72 -39.29 -63.67 -51.36
CA ASN A 72 -40.40 -63.55 -52.31
C ASN A 72 -40.10 -64.19 -53.69
N SER A 73 -39.02 -64.97 -53.80
CA SER A 73 -38.65 -65.67 -55.03
C SER A 73 -39.63 -66.81 -55.32
N ASN A 74 -40.00 -66.99 -56.59
CA ASN A 74 -40.80 -68.13 -57.06
C ASN A 74 -40.03 -69.47 -57.02
N ILE A 75 -38.77 -69.48 -56.55
CA ILE A 75 -37.93 -70.68 -56.42
C ILE A 75 -37.88 -71.08 -54.94
N GLU A 76 -38.59 -72.16 -54.58
CA GLU A 76 -38.83 -72.56 -53.19
C GLU A 76 -37.55 -72.82 -52.37
N LYS A 77 -36.51 -73.40 -53.00
CA LYS A 77 -35.19 -73.64 -52.37
C LYS A 77 -34.45 -72.33 -52.02
N ILE A 78 -34.64 -71.28 -52.81
CA ILE A 78 -34.04 -69.95 -52.58
C ILE A 78 -34.82 -69.24 -51.47
N ALA A 79 -36.14 -69.31 -51.50
CA ALA A 79 -37.01 -68.72 -50.48
C ALA A 79 -36.78 -69.34 -49.08
N THR A 80 -36.61 -70.66 -48.98
CA THR A 80 -36.30 -71.34 -47.71
C THR A 80 -34.93 -70.98 -47.16
N GLY A 81 -33.88 -70.99 -48.00
CA GLY A 81 -32.53 -70.57 -47.60
C GLY A 81 -32.45 -69.09 -47.19
N ALA A 82 -33.26 -68.22 -47.79
CA ALA A 82 -33.38 -66.82 -47.39
C ALA A 82 -34.02 -66.67 -46.00
N ARG A 83 -35.10 -67.41 -45.71
CA ARG A 83 -35.77 -67.41 -44.39
C ARG A 83 -34.85 -67.83 -43.25
N GLU A 84 -34.03 -68.85 -43.44
CA GLU A 84 -33.07 -69.29 -42.42
C GLU A 84 -31.99 -68.24 -42.14
N LYS A 85 -31.45 -67.60 -43.19
CA LYS A 85 -30.47 -66.52 -43.04
C LYS A 85 -31.08 -65.30 -42.35
N ARG A 86 -32.32 -64.95 -42.67
CA ARG A 86 -33.04 -63.84 -42.03
C ARG A 86 -33.26 -64.09 -40.54
N LYS A 87 -33.69 -65.29 -40.15
CA LYS A 87 -33.79 -65.67 -38.71
C LYS A 87 -32.46 -65.48 -37.97
N LYS A 88 -31.33 -65.85 -38.57
CA LYS A 88 -30.01 -65.63 -37.96
C LYS A 88 -29.67 -64.14 -37.81
N ILE A 89 -30.03 -63.31 -38.80
CA ILE A 89 -29.83 -61.86 -38.74
C ILE A 89 -30.72 -61.22 -37.66
N ASP A 90 -31.98 -61.65 -37.53
CA ASP A 90 -32.90 -61.10 -36.53
C ASP A 90 -32.42 -61.38 -35.08
N VAL A 91 -31.82 -62.55 -34.85
CA VAL A 91 -31.18 -62.88 -33.55
C VAL A 91 -30.01 -61.93 -33.26
N ILE A 92 -29.17 -61.65 -34.26
CA ILE A 92 -28.03 -60.72 -34.12
C ILE A 92 -28.52 -59.28 -33.87
N LEU A 93 -29.52 -58.81 -34.63
CA LEU A 93 -30.11 -57.49 -34.45
C LEU A 93 -30.70 -57.33 -33.04
N THR A 94 -31.41 -58.33 -32.54
CA THR A 94 -31.97 -58.31 -31.18
C THR A 94 -30.88 -58.17 -30.12
N GLY A 95 -29.74 -58.85 -30.30
CA GLY A 95 -28.56 -58.70 -29.43
C GLY A 95 -27.97 -57.29 -29.46
N LEU A 96 -27.76 -56.75 -30.67
CA LEU A 96 -27.17 -55.41 -30.87
C LEU A 96 -28.06 -54.29 -30.30
N TYR A 97 -29.39 -54.34 -30.49
CA TYR A 97 -30.28 -53.35 -29.88
C TYR A 97 -30.27 -53.41 -28.35
N LYS A 98 -30.20 -54.61 -27.77
CA LYS A 98 -30.10 -54.77 -26.31
C LYS A 98 -28.81 -54.18 -25.77
N GLU A 99 -27.69 -54.37 -26.47
CA GLU A 99 -26.41 -53.78 -26.12
C GLU A 99 -26.40 -52.26 -26.27
N LEU A 100 -27.00 -51.74 -27.34
CA LEU A 100 -27.13 -50.31 -27.57
C LEU A 100 -27.86 -49.62 -26.41
N ASN A 101 -29.00 -50.17 -25.98
CA ASN A 101 -29.75 -49.65 -24.84
C ASN A 101 -28.89 -49.64 -23.55
N ASN A 102 -28.15 -50.72 -23.29
CA ASN A 102 -27.28 -50.79 -22.11
C ASN A 102 -26.16 -49.74 -22.15
N LEU A 103 -25.56 -49.48 -23.32
CA LEU A 103 -24.54 -48.44 -23.47
C LEU A 103 -25.12 -47.02 -23.33
N GLU A 104 -26.34 -46.80 -23.80
CA GLU A 104 -27.09 -45.55 -23.63
C GLU A 104 -27.49 -45.31 -22.16
N ASP A 105 -27.75 -46.35 -21.37
CA ASP A 105 -27.95 -46.22 -19.92
C ASP A 105 -26.63 -45.89 -19.18
N ILE A 106 -25.53 -46.55 -19.56
CA ILE A 106 -24.21 -46.35 -18.94
C ILE A 106 -23.73 -44.90 -19.14
N ILE A 107 -23.91 -44.32 -20.34
CA ILE A 107 -23.46 -42.96 -20.60
C ILE A 107 -24.22 -41.92 -19.76
N VAL A 108 -25.54 -42.10 -19.58
CA VAL A 108 -26.37 -41.26 -18.72
C VAL A 108 -25.89 -41.33 -17.26
N GLN A 109 -25.53 -42.53 -16.80
CA GLN A 109 -25.01 -42.71 -15.44
C GLN A 109 -23.66 -42.00 -15.22
N ILE A 110 -22.76 -42.06 -16.20
CA ILE A 110 -21.44 -41.39 -16.13
C ILE A 110 -21.59 -39.87 -16.12
N GLU A 111 -22.48 -39.32 -16.96
CA GLU A 111 -22.74 -37.88 -17.01
C GLU A 111 -23.33 -37.36 -15.70
N LYS A 112 -24.23 -38.14 -15.07
CA LYS A 112 -24.77 -37.81 -13.74
C LYS A 112 -23.69 -37.80 -12.66
N GLU A 113 -22.82 -38.83 -12.63
CA GLU A 113 -21.69 -38.89 -11.69
C GLU A 113 -20.71 -37.72 -11.85
N ARG A 114 -20.48 -37.26 -13.09
CA ARG A 114 -19.64 -36.10 -13.39
C ARG A 114 -20.23 -34.81 -12.83
N LEU A 115 -21.53 -34.59 -13.03
CA LEU A 115 -22.25 -33.41 -12.54
C LEU A 115 -22.24 -33.35 -11.01
N ASP A 116 -22.56 -34.46 -10.33
CA ASP A 116 -22.57 -34.53 -8.86
C ASP A 116 -21.18 -34.20 -8.26
N LYS A 117 -20.10 -34.65 -8.92
CA LYS A 117 -18.72 -34.36 -8.53
C LYS A 117 -18.34 -32.89 -8.73
N GLN A 118 -18.75 -32.31 -9.86
CA GLN A 118 -18.50 -30.92 -10.20
C GLN A 118 -19.19 -29.98 -9.20
N ASP A 119 -20.44 -30.28 -8.82
CA ASP A 119 -21.17 -29.54 -7.80
C ASP A 119 -20.46 -29.57 -6.42
N ILE A 120 -19.87 -30.71 -6.04
CA ILE A 120 -19.10 -30.82 -4.78
C ILE A 120 -17.82 -29.98 -4.83
N GLU A 121 -17.11 -29.95 -5.97
CA GLU A 121 -15.90 -29.14 -6.13
C GLU A 121 -16.22 -27.65 -6.17
N ASP A 122 -17.29 -27.26 -6.85
CA ASP A 122 -17.78 -25.88 -6.90
C ASP A 122 -18.20 -25.39 -5.51
N GLN A 123 -18.88 -26.22 -4.71
CA GLN A 123 -19.19 -25.90 -3.30
C GLN A 123 -17.93 -25.73 -2.44
N LYS A 124 -16.89 -26.55 -2.65
CA LYS A 124 -15.60 -26.40 -1.94
C LYS A 124 -14.87 -25.13 -2.36
N ALA A 125 -14.86 -24.80 -3.65
CA ALA A 125 -14.26 -23.59 -4.18
C ALA A 125 -14.98 -22.33 -3.66
N GLN A 126 -16.31 -22.34 -3.60
CA GLN A 126 -17.11 -21.26 -3.01
C GLN A 126 -16.79 -21.06 -1.52
N LYS A 127 -16.67 -22.14 -0.73
CA LYS A 127 -16.26 -22.04 0.69
C LYS A 127 -14.86 -21.46 0.87
N LEU A 128 -13.90 -21.83 0.02
CA LEU A 128 -12.54 -21.30 0.07
C LEU A 128 -12.50 -19.81 -0.30
N LYS A 129 -13.23 -19.43 -1.35
CA LYS A 129 -13.35 -18.03 -1.80
C LYS A 129 -14.00 -17.16 -0.72
N PHE A 130 -15.06 -17.65 -0.08
CA PHE A 130 -15.68 -16.99 1.06
C PHE A 130 -14.70 -16.74 2.22
N LYS A 131 -13.85 -17.73 2.55
CA LYS A 131 -12.84 -17.61 3.61
C LYS A 131 -11.81 -16.53 3.31
N LEU A 132 -11.30 -16.46 2.08
CA LEU A 132 -10.32 -15.45 1.66
C LEU A 132 -10.90 -14.03 1.70
N CYS A 133 -12.09 -13.82 1.12
CA CYS A 133 -12.73 -12.51 1.15
C CYS A 133 -13.07 -12.06 2.58
N SER A 134 -13.42 -13.00 3.47
CA SER A 134 -13.64 -12.70 4.89
C SER A 134 -12.35 -12.25 5.60
N GLN A 135 -11.19 -12.81 5.25
CA GLN A 135 -9.90 -12.38 5.80
C GLN A 135 -9.55 -10.96 5.35
N GLU A 136 -9.72 -10.67 4.05
CA GLU A 136 -9.47 -9.34 3.47
C GLU A 136 -10.32 -8.25 4.13
N ILE A 137 -11.61 -8.51 4.38
CA ILE A 137 -12.48 -7.57 5.09
C ILE A 137 -11.98 -7.31 6.53
N ASN A 138 -11.51 -8.34 7.24
CA ASN A 138 -10.95 -8.15 8.59
C ASN A 138 -9.67 -7.29 8.56
N ASP A 139 -8.82 -7.45 7.56
CA ASP A 139 -7.60 -6.64 7.40
C ASP A 139 -7.91 -5.16 7.07
N ILE A 140 -9.00 -4.91 6.35
CA ILE A 140 -9.48 -3.54 6.11
C ILE A 140 -10.07 -2.94 7.40
N LEU A 141 -10.80 -3.76 8.19
CA LEU A 141 -11.34 -3.34 9.48
C LEU A 141 -10.24 -2.99 10.50
N THR A 142 -9.12 -3.73 10.54
CA THR A 142 -7.98 -3.41 11.44
C THR A 142 -7.31 -2.08 11.06
N LYS A 143 -7.29 -1.73 9.77
CA LYS A 143 -6.81 -0.44 9.25
C LYS A 143 -7.80 0.72 9.46
N LYS A 144 -8.95 0.48 10.09
CA LYS A 144 -10.03 1.46 10.38
C LYS A 144 -10.67 2.11 9.14
N ASP A 145 -10.59 1.45 7.99
CA ASP A 145 -11.25 1.91 6.77
C ASP A 145 -12.66 1.33 6.66
N TYR A 146 -13.58 1.89 7.45
CA TYR A 146 -14.93 1.33 7.60
C TYR A 146 -15.81 1.49 6.35
N ILE A 147 -15.51 2.46 5.47
CA ILE A 147 -16.23 2.66 4.20
C ILE A 147 -15.89 1.53 3.22
N HIS A 148 -14.61 1.24 3.03
CA HIS A 148 -14.19 0.15 2.16
C HIS A 148 -14.57 -1.20 2.77
N ALA A 149 -14.42 -1.38 4.09
CA ALA A 149 -14.88 -2.61 4.75
C ALA A 149 -16.40 -2.83 4.56
N LEU A 150 -17.21 -1.77 4.65
CA LEU A 150 -18.65 -1.86 4.41
C LEU A 150 -18.99 -2.16 2.94
N SER A 151 -18.29 -1.54 1.99
CA SER A 151 -18.45 -1.82 0.56
C SER A 151 -18.11 -3.28 0.22
N PHE A 152 -16.98 -3.78 0.72
CA PHE A 152 -16.55 -5.15 0.51
C PHE A 152 -17.46 -6.15 1.24
N ALA A 153 -17.96 -5.84 2.43
CA ALA A 153 -18.92 -6.69 3.13
C ALA A 153 -20.29 -6.74 2.41
N LYS A 154 -20.75 -5.64 1.81
CA LYS A 154 -21.95 -5.64 0.94
C LYS A 154 -21.74 -6.50 -0.30
N LYS A 155 -20.56 -6.39 -0.92
CA LYS A 155 -20.17 -7.24 -2.05
C LYS A 155 -20.11 -8.72 -1.65
N LEU A 156 -19.57 -9.04 -0.47
CA LEU A 156 -19.53 -10.41 0.07
C LEU A 156 -20.94 -11.01 0.22
N VAL A 157 -21.92 -10.25 0.71
CA VAL A 157 -23.31 -10.70 0.80
C VAL A 157 -23.94 -10.89 -0.58
N SER A 158 -23.59 -10.05 -1.56
CA SER A 158 -24.03 -10.23 -2.95
C SER A 158 -23.42 -11.46 -3.61
N ASP A 159 -22.14 -11.72 -3.34
CA ASP A 159 -21.39 -12.84 -3.93
C ASP A 159 -21.75 -14.18 -3.23
N PHE A 160 -22.19 -14.14 -1.96
CA PHE A 160 -22.53 -15.32 -1.14
C PHE A 160 -23.82 -15.11 -0.32
N PRO A 161 -25.00 -15.04 -0.96
CA PRO A 161 -26.26 -14.69 -0.30
C PRO A 161 -26.74 -15.72 0.73
N ASN A 162 -26.32 -16.98 0.60
CA ASN A 162 -26.73 -18.08 1.47
C ASN A 162 -25.76 -18.35 2.65
N GLU A 163 -24.65 -17.61 2.74
CA GLU A 163 -23.65 -17.79 3.78
C GLU A 163 -23.93 -16.89 5.00
N SER A 164 -24.37 -17.49 6.11
CA SER A 164 -24.69 -16.75 7.34
C SER A 164 -23.53 -15.91 7.90
N GLY A 165 -22.29 -16.29 7.60
CA GLY A 165 -21.09 -15.53 7.95
C GLY A 165 -20.96 -14.19 7.23
N ALA A 166 -21.48 -14.08 6.00
CA ALA A 166 -21.45 -12.85 5.20
C ALA A 166 -22.29 -11.74 5.88
N ILE A 167 -23.48 -12.11 6.36
CA ILE A 167 -24.38 -11.20 7.08
C ILE A 167 -23.72 -10.72 8.37
N LYS A 168 -23.10 -11.61 9.14
CA LYS A 168 -22.36 -11.23 10.37
C LYS A 168 -21.24 -10.23 10.10
N MET A 169 -20.50 -10.42 9.00
CA MET A 169 -19.45 -9.48 8.58
C MET A 169 -20.02 -8.12 8.17
N LEU A 170 -21.12 -8.11 7.41
CA LEU A 170 -21.83 -6.89 7.05
C LEU A 170 -22.31 -6.13 8.29
N THR A 171 -22.92 -6.82 9.26
CA THR A 171 -23.38 -6.20 10.51
C THR A 171 -22.21 -5.60 11.31
N LYS A 172 -21.07 -6.31 11.37
CA LYS A 172 -19.85 -5.81 12.04
C LYS A 172 -19.31 -4.55 11.37
N ALA A 173 -19.19 -4.56 10.04
CA ALA A 173 -18.71 -3.41 9.27
C ALA A 173 -19.68 -2.22 9.35
N GLN A 174 -20.99 -2.48 9.25
CA GLN A 174 -22.05 -1.48 9.36
C GLN A 174 -22.06 -0.82 10.74
N LYS A 175 -21.96 -1.59 11.83
CA LYS A 175 -21.92 -1.03 13.20
C LYS A 175 -20.72 -0.11 13.41
N LEU A 176 -19.54 -0.49 12.89
CA LEU A 176 -18.34 0.34 12.98
C LEU A 176 -18.45 1.60 12.11
N TYR A 177 -18.97 1.46 10.88
CA TYR A 177 -19.27 2.58 10.01
C TYR A 177 -20.28 3.56 10.63
N ASP A 178 -21.38 3.08 11.18
CA ASP A 178 -22.42 3.92 11.80
C ASP A 178 -21.89 4.62 13.05
N SER A 179 -21.04 3.95 13.85
CA SER A 179 -20.40 4.59 15.00
C SER A 179 -19.47 5.75 14.60
N GLU A 180 -18.82 5.65 13.44
CA GLU A 180 -17.97 6.69 12.87
C GLU A 180 -18.81 7.80 12.22
N LYS A 181 -19.90 7.43 11.52
CA LYS A 181 -20.86 8.35 10.92
C LYS A 181 -21.58 9.19 11.99
N ILE A 182 -21.99 8.60 13.11
CA ILE A 182 -22.60 9.32 14.25
C ILE A 182 -21.61 10.32 14.87
N LYS A 183 -20.30 10.00 14.90
CA LYS A 183 -19.27 10.98 15.31
C LYS A 183 -19.17 12.13 14.32
N GLN A 184 -19.18 11.83 13.02
CA GLN A 184 -19.15 12.83 11.95
C GLN A 184 -20.43 13.70 11.92
N GLU A 185 -21.61 13.11 12.12
CA GLU A 185 -22.89 13.83 12.18
C GLU A 185 -22.99 14.78 13.40
N LYS A 186 -22.40 14.39 14.55
CA LYS A 186 -22.24 15.30 15.71
C LYS A 186 -21.27 16.45 15.44
N GLU A 187 -20.31 16.27 14.53
CA GLU A 187 -19.44 17.33 14.01
C GLU A 187 -20.18 18.24 13.01
N TYR A 188 -20.94 17.67 12.07
CA TYR A 188 -21.78 18.42 11.12
C TYR A 188 -22.89 19.24 11.79
N ALA A 189 -23.49 18.75 12.89
CA ALA A 189 -24.46 19.50 13.68
C ALA A 189 -23.83 20.74 14.37
N LYS A 190 -22.51 20.74 14.60
CA LYS A 190 -21.77 21.93 15.06
C LYS A 190 -21.48 22.89 13.90
N GLU A 191 -21.24 22.39 12.69
CA GLU A 191 -21.11 23.21 11.48
C GLU A 191 -22.44 23.88 11.08
N GLY A 192 -23.58 23.23 11.26
CA GLY A 192 -24.89 23.85 11.06
C GLY A 192 -25.15 25.03 12.00
N LYS A 193 -24.73 24.93 13.26
CA LYS A 193 -24.75 26.07 14.20
C LYS A 193 -23.76 27.17 13.77
N PHE A 194 -22.61 26.79 13.23
CA PHE A 194 -21.61 27.73 12.71
C PHE A 194 -22.14 28.49 11.48
N LYS A 195 -22.89 27.84 10.60
CA LYS A 195 -23.50 28.45 9.41
C LYS A 195 -24.61 29.45 9.76
N ASN A 196 -25.41 29.16 10.80
CA ASN A 196 -26.39 30.11 11.34
C ASN A 196 -25.72 31.33 11.99
N ILE A 197 -24.60 31.14 12.70
CA ILE A 197 -23.80 32.23 13.27
C ILE A 197 -23.16 33.09 12.16
N LEU A 198 -22.74 32.49 11.04
CA LEU A 198 -22.16 33.19 9.89
C LEU A 198 -23.20 34.05 9.13
N GLN A 199 -24.46 33.61 9.06
CA GLN A 199 -25.57 34.40 8.51
C GLN A 199 -25.99 35.55 9.45
N GLU A 200 -25.92 35.37 10.77
CA GLU A 200 -26.18 36.45 11.75
C GLU A 200 -25.12 37.57 11.72
N ILE A 201 -23.90 37.29 11.23
CA ILE A 201 -22.82 38.27 11.07
C ILE A 201 -22.61 38.75 9.61
N GLY A 202 -23.57 38.47 8.72
CA GLY A 202 -23.63 39.07 7.37
C GLY A 202 -22.66 38.49 6.33
N VAL A 203 -22.20 37.24 6.49
CA VAL A 203 -21.33 36.58 5.51
C VAL A 203 -22.13 35.55 4.69
N ASP A 204 -22.49 35.90 3.45
CA ASP A 204 -23.10 34.96 2.51
C ASP A 204 -22.06 34.07 1.83
N LEU A 205 -22.31 32.76 1.84
CA LEU A 205 -21.52 31.77 1.12
C LEU A 205 -22.19 31.47 -0.24
N PRO A 206 -21.43 31.42 -1.35
CA PRO A 206 -21.99 31.24 -2.68
C PRO A 206 -22.64 29.86 -2.86
N ASP A 207 -23.75 29.86 -3.60
CA ASP A 207 -24.61 28.71 -3.79
C ASP A 207 -23.97 27.65 -4.70
N SER A 208 -24.08 26.39 -4.29
CA SER A 208 -23.44 25.27 -4.97
C SER A 208 -24.23 24.83 -6.21
N LYS A 209 -23.98 25.49 -7.35
CA LYS A 209 -24.24 24.93 -8.68
C LYS A 209 -23.11 25.32 -9.64
N GLU A 210 -22.08 24.48 -9.71
CA GLU A 210 -21.45 24.09 -10.98
C GLU A 210 -20.40 23.00 -10.75
N LYS A 211 -20.70 21.78 -11.24
CA LYS A 211 -19.73 20.70 -11.41
C LYS A 211 -18.96 20.94 -12.71
N LYS A 212 -17.64 21.14 -12.63
CA LYS A 212 -16.61 20.52 -13.48
C LYS A 212 -15.23 21.16 -13.24
N ASN A 213 -14.28 20.38 -12.73
CA ASN A 213 -13.09 19.94 -13.49
C ASN A 213 -11.99 19.38 -12.57
N VAL A 214 -11.23 18.46 -13.16
CA VAL A 214 -10.29 17.48 -12.60
C VAL A 214 -9.02 18.09 -11.94
N SER A 215 -9.01 19.37 -11.57
CA SER A 215 -7.97 19.94 -10.67
C SER A 215 -8.20 19.52 -9.21
N ILE A 216 -9.47 19.34 -8.83
CA ILE A 216 -9.87 19.12 -7.44
C ILE A 216 -9.27 17.82 -6.88
N LEU A 217 -9.05 16.76 -7.66
CA LEU A 217 -8.51 15.51 -7.11
C LEU A 217 -7.00 15.57 -6.77
N LYS A 218 -6.19 16.34 -7.50
CA LYS A 218 -4.77 16.58 -7.16
C LYS A 218 -4.66 17.52 -5.95
N ASP A 219 -5.52 18.54 -5.92
CA ASP A 219 -5.63 19.44 -4.77
C ASP A 219 -6.23 18.73 -3.55
N PHE A 220 -7.15 17.78 -3.73
CA PHE A 220 -7.79 16.99 -2.67
C PHE A 220 -6.86 15.91 -2.11
N HIS A 221 -5.97 15.31 -2.92
CA HIS A 221 -4.97 14.37 -2.41
C HIS A 221 -3.86 15.09 -1.62
N THR A 222 -3.47 16.28 -2.08
CA THR A 222 -2.52 17.16 -1.36
C THR A 222 -3.17 17.77 -0.12
N PHE A 223 -4.45 18.12 -0.21
CA PHE A 223 -5.30 18.57 0.89
C PHE A 223 -5.53 17.44 1.91
N ILE A 224 -5.83 16.21 1.52
CA ILE A 224 -5.99 15.04 2.42
C ILE A 224 -4.69 14.69 3.13
N LYS A 225 -3.54 14.77 2.44
CA LYS A 225 -2.22 14.66 3.11
C LYS A 225 -2.01 15.79 4.13
N SER A 226 -2.37 17.02 3.77
CA SER A 226 -2.32 18.16 4.69
C SER A 226 -3.38 18.09 5.80
N PHE A 227 -4.51 17.41 5.59
CA PHE A 227 -5.60 17.24 6.55
C PHE A 227 -5.28 16.12 7.54
N GLY A 228 -4.57 15.08 7.12
CA GLY A 228 -4.02 14.04 8.00
C GLY A 228 -2.99 14.61 8.97
N GLN A 229 -2.06 15.43 8.47
CA GLN A 229 -1.09 16.16 9.29
C GLN A 229 -1.77 17.22 10.18
N LYS A 230 -2.63 18.08 9.61
CA LYS A 230 -3.36 19.10 10.39
C LYS A 230 -4.35 18.51 11.39
N ASN A 231 -4.97 17.34 11.14
CA ASN A 231 -5.85 16.69 12.11
C ASN A 231 -5.08 15.95 13.20
N LEU A 232 -3.88 15.40 12.92
CA LEU A 232 -2.98 14.92 13.97
C LEU A 232 -2.53 16.09 14.85
N GLU A 233 -2.00 17.15 14.23
CA GLU A 233 -1.59 18.38 14.91
C GLU A 233 -2.75 19.02 15.68
N LYS A 234 -3.96 19.05 15.13
CA LYS A 234 -5.18 19.59 15.79
C LYS A 234 -5.65 18.69 16.92
N LYS A 235 -5.59 17.36 16.78
CA LYS A 235 -5.97 16.40 17.84
C LYS A 235 -4.97 16.43 18.98
N GLU A 236 -3.68 16.58 18.69
CA GLU A 236 -2.60 16.74 19.66
C GLU A 236 -2.65 18.12 20.31
N TYR A 237 -2.90 19.18 19.55
CA TYR A 237 -3.18 20.52 20.06
C TYR A 237 -4.39 20.55 20.99
N LEU A 238 -5.48 19.85 20.64
CA LEU A 238 -6.67 19.72 21.50
C LEU A 238 -6.39 18.90 22.76
N LYS A 239 -5.57 17.85 22.68
CA LYS A 239 -5.11 17.09 23.85
C LYS A 239 -4.23 17.94 24.76
N ARG A 240 -3.26 18.66 24.19
CA ARG A 240 -2.43 19.65 24.90
C ARG A 240 -3.34 20.69 25.55
N GLN A 241 -4.25 21.33 24.81
CA GLN A 241 -5.22 22.28 25.38
C GLN A 241 -6.07 21.71 26.51
N LYS A 242 -6.51 20.45 26.40
CA LYS A 242 -7.25 19.79 27.48
C LYS A 242 -6.37 19.63 28.73
N ALA A 243 -5.15 19.11 28.58
CA ALA A 243 -4.18 19.04 29.68
C ALA A 243 -3.89 20.43 30.28
N LEU A 244 -3.77 21.46 29.44
CA LEU A 244 -3.55 22.85 29.87
C LEU A 244 -4.74 23.45 30.65
N LYS A 245 -5.98 23.12 30.27
CA LYS A 245 -7.19 23.51 31.01
C LYS A 245 -7.29 22.79 32.36
N ASP A 246 -6.86 21.54 32.42
CA ASP A 246 -6.84 20.78 33.67
C ASP A 246 -5.76 21.29 34.63
N VAL A 247 -4.59 21.70 34.12
CA VAL A 247 -3.54 22.43 34.87
C VAL A 247 -4.09 23.75 35.43
N GLU A 248 -4.88 24.49 34.64
CA GLU A 248 -5.51 25.74 35.07
C GLU A 248 -6.53 25.54 36.19
N ARG A 249 -7.37 24.50 36.08
CA ARG A 249 -8.30 24.10 37.14
C ARG A 249 -7.55 23.80 38.44
N LEU A 250 -6.44 23.07 38.37
CA LEU A 250 -5.61 22.73 39.53
C LEU A 250 -4.93 23.95 40.15
N LEU A 251 -4.36 24.86 39.35
CA LEU A 251 -3.81 26.13 39.86
C LEU A 251 -4.86 26.96 40.58
N THR A 252 -6.10 26.97 40.06
CA THR A 252 -7.22 27.71 40.64
C THR A 252 -7.68 27.11 41.98
N GLN A 253 -7.59 25.78 42.11
CA GLN A 253 -7.97 25.06 43.33
C GLN A 253 -6.89 25.07 44.43
N SER A 254 -5.62 24.94 44.05
CA SER A 254 -4.48 24.80 44.97
C SER A 254 -3.78 26.12 45.34
N GLY A 255 -4.02 27.18 44.56
CA GLY A 255 -3.42 28.51 44.72
C GLY A 255 -1.95 28.59 44.29
N THR A 256 -1.13 27.58 44.62
CA THR A 256 0.30 27.47 44.30
C THR A 256 0.73 26.03 44.06
N ILE A 257 1.77 25.86 43.24
CA ILE A 257 2.30 24.54 42.85
C ILE A 257 2.80 23.72 44.06
N GLU A 258 3.33 24.38 45.09
CA GLU A 258 3.79 23.72 46.32
C GLU A 258 2.68 22.95 47.07
N ASN A 259 1.41 23.31 46.88
CA ASN A 259 0.27 22.66 47.53
C ASN A 259 -0.28 21.47 46.73
N ILE A 260 0.31 21.16 45.58
CA ILE A 260 -0.08 20.02 44.74
C ILE A 260 0.69 18.79 45.24
N THR A 261 0.02 17.94 46.01
CA THR A 261 0.56 16.67 46.51
C THR A 261 0.21 15.51 45.56
N ASP A 262 0.91 14.38 45.71
CA ASP A 262 0.63 13.16 44.97
C ASP A 262 -0.82 12.66 45.16
N GLU A 263 -1.43 12.92 46.31
CA GLU A 263 -2.83 12.57 46.62
C GLU A 263 -3.86 13.43 45.86
N LEU A 264 -3.53 14.70 45.56
CA LEU A 264 -4.37 15.60 44.76
C LEU A 264 -4.27 15.29 43.25
N PHE A 265 -3.23 14.58 42.83
CA PHE A 265 -2.98 14.22 41.44
C PHE A 265 -3.58 12.83 41.12
N ASN A 266 -4.86 12.79 40.75
CA ASN A 266 -5.51 11.53 40.38
C ASN A 266 -4.87 10.87 39.14
N SER A 267 -4.86 9.54 39.10
CA SER A 267 -4.24 8.70 38.04
C SER A 267 -4.68 9.04 36.61
N GLU A 268 -5.93 9.50 36.44
CA GLU A 268 -6.46 9.94 35.15
C GLU A 268 -5.84 11.27 34.69
N LEU A 269 -5.64 12.24 35.59
CA LEU A 269 -4.97 13.52 35.29
C LEU A 269 -3.47 13.32 35.00
N LEU A 270 -2.84 12.44 35.77
CA LEU A 270 -1.47 11.93 35.58
C LEU A 270 -1.27 11.41 34.15
N SER A 271 -2.21 10.57 33.68
CA SER A 271 -2.16 10.01 32.33
C SER A 271 -2.36 11.05 31.23
N ILE A 272 -3.17 12.11 31.48
CA ILE A 272 -3.52 13.13 30.49
C ILE A 272 -2.43 14.19 30.34
N THR A 273 -1.84 14.66 31.45
CA THR A 273 -0.70 15.59 31.43
C THR A 273 0.52 14.91 30.82
N HIS A 274 0.85 13.69 31.25
CA HIS A 274 1.96 12.93 30.70
C HIS A 274 1.75 12.59 29.21
N SER A 275 0.61 12.02 28.81
CA SER A 275 0.41 11.62 27.40
C SER A 275 0.31 12.77 26.38
N GLY A 276 0.13 14.01 26.86
CA GLY A 276 0.08 15.23 26.04
C GLY A 276 1.41 16.01 25.98
N LEU A 277 2.33 15.77 26.92
CA LEU A 277 3.57 16.53 27.10
C LEU A 277 4.84 15.70 26.87
N THR A 278 4.81 14.39 27.16
CA THR A 278 5.95 13.48 26.99
C THR A 278 5.65 12.40 25.95
N LYS A 279 5.94 12.71 24.69
CA LYS A 279 6.08 11.70 23.63
C LYS A 279 7.25 12.05 22.75
N ASP A 280 7.86 11.01 22.17
CA ASP A 280 8.90 11.13 21.15
C ASP A 280 8.63 12.33 20.24
N ILE A 281 9.62 13.20 20.08
CA ILE A 281 9.52 14.44 19.33
C ILE A 281 9.65 14.11 17.83
N ASN A 282 8.83 13.17 17.35
CA ASN A 282 8.90 12.65 15.98
C ASN A 282 8.11 13.52 14.98
N ASP A 283 7.24 14.39 15.47
CA ASP A 283 6.36 15.28 14.69
C ASP A 283 7.01 16.64 14.38
N PHE A 284 8.14 16.97 15.03
CA PHE A 284 8.84 18.23 14.79
C PHE A 284 9.58 18.21 13.45
N SER A 285 9.19 19.12 12.55
CA SER A 285 9.83 19.29 11.24
C SER A 285 10.27 20.73 11.06
N LEU A 286 11.58 20.90 10.91
CA LEU A 286 12.23 22.18 10.70
C LEU A 286 12.84 22.21 9.28
N PRO A 287 12.41 23.10 8.38
CA PRO A 287 12.99 23.17 7.05
C PRO A 287 14.49 23.42 7.11
N GLY A 288 15.25 22.71 6.28
CA GLY A 288 16.71 22.74 6.31
C GLY A 288 17.35 21.87 7.40
N PHE A 289 16.58 21.12 8.19
CA PHE A 289 17.13 20.24 9.23
C PHE A 289 16.48 18.86 9.22
N ASP A 290 17.30 17.87 9.53
CA ASP A 290 16.88 16.56 10.02
C ASP A 290 16.83 16.62 11.54
N PHE A 291 15.77 16.10 12.15
CA PHE A 291 15.58 16.16 13.60
C PHE A 291 15.21 14.81 14.19
N PHE A 292 15.73 14.53 15.37
CA PHE A 292 15.23 13.48 16.25
C PHE A 292 15.35 13.95 17.71
N GLY A 293 14.33 13.71 18.50
CA GLY A 293 14.37 14.02 19.92
C GLY A 293 13.51 13.06 20.73
N LYS A 294 13.96 12.76 21.94
CA LYS A 294 13.33 11.76 22.80
C LYS A 294 13.59 12.05 24.26
N ILE A 295 12.56 11.84 25.07
CA ILE A 295 12.55 11.99 26.51
C ILE A 295 12.32 10.60 27.10
N HIS A 296 13.23 10.12 27.94
CA HIS A 296 13.09 8.88 28.69
C HIS A 296 12.77 9.23 30.14
N GLY A 297 11.53 9.01 30.54
CA GLY A 297 11.13 9.17 31.92
C GLY A 297 11.64 8.06 32.81
N LYS A 298 12.22 8.41 33.96
CA LYS A 298 12.45 7.50 35.08
C LYS A 298 11.12 7.07 35.68
N ASP A 299 10.27 8.05 35.98
CA ASP A 299 8.99 7.86 36.67
C ASP A 299 7.80 7.95 35.71
N LYS A 300 6.59 7.65 36.22
CA LYS A 300 5.34 7.88 35.49
C LYS A 300 5.08 9.36 35.18
N ILE A 301 5.77 10.27 35.87
CA ILE A 301 5.73 11.71 35.66
C ILE A 301 7.14 12.15 35.37
N VAL A 302 7.30 12.91 34.28
CA VAL A 302 8.60 13.34 33.77
C VAL A 302 8.74 14.82 34.06
N GLY A 303 9.89 15.22 34.61
CA GLY A 303 10.33 16.58 34.86
C GLY A 303 10.93 17.28 33.64
N ASP A 304 11.17 16.54 32.56
CA ASP A 304 11.60 17.05 31.25
C ASP A 304 10.42 17.36 30.31
N THR A 305 10.59 18.37 29.46
CA THR A 305 9.65 18.71 28.39
C THR A 305 10.32 19.26 27.16
N PHE A 306 9.64 19.09 26.03
CA PHE A 306 9.96 19.75 24.78
C PHE A 306 8.70 20.38 24.19
N GLY A 307 8.82 21.60 23.69
CA GLY A 307 7.72 22.27 23.01
C GLY A 307 8.18 23.04 21.79
N TYR A 308 7.29 23.19 20.82
CA TYR A 308 7.54 24.00 19.64
C TYR A 308 6.27 24.72 19.16
N TYR A 309 6.46 25.88 18.56
CA TYR A 309 5.43 26.69 17.95
C TYR A 309 5.93 27.18 16.59
N LYS A 310 5.09 27.10 15.56
CA LYS A 310 5.44 27.50 14.20
C LYS A 310 4.40 28.45 13.64
N GLU A 311 4.87 29.58 13.11
CA GLU A 311 4.04 30.59 12.46
C GLU A 311 4.80 31.24 11.31
N GLY A 312 4.26 31.10 10.09
CA GLY A 312 4.92 31.57 8.87
C GLY A 312 6.35 31.02 8.75
N ASN A 313 7.33 31.92 8.69
CA ASN A 313 8.75 31.59 8.54
C ASN A 313 9.49 31.38 9.86
N LYS A 314 8.82 31.61 11.00
CA LYS A 314 9.42 31.49 12.34
C LYS A 314 8.99 30.19 12.99
N THR A 315 9.97 29.49 13.54
CA THR A 315 9.75 28.32 14.41
C THR A 315 10.44 28.57 15.73
N LEU A 316 9.65 28.59 16.81
CA LEU A 316 10.13 28.66 18.18
C LEU A 316 10.12 27.24 18.75
N PHE A 317 11.12 26.88 19.51
CA PHE A 317 11.13 25.60 20.22
C PHE A 317 12.01 25.65 21.44
N TYR A 318 11.84 24.72 22.36
CA TYR A 318 12.64 24.66 23.58
C TYR A 318 12.69 23.24 24.13
N ILE A 319 13.74 22.97 24.89
CA ILE A 319 13.80 21.87 25.85
C ILE A 319 13.87 22.49 27.24
N GLY A 320 13.19 21.89 28.21
CA GLY A 320 13.22 22.33 29.59
C GLY A 320 13.20 21.14 30.54
N ASP A 321 13.84 21.33 31.68
CA ASP A 321 14.01 20.36 32.75
C ASP A 321 13.73 21.08 34.08
N ALA A 322 12.74 20.59 34.82
CA ALA A 322 12.32 21.17 36.09
C ALA A 322 13.03 20.50 37.27
N THR A 323 13.50 21.31 38.22
CA THR A 323 14.14 20.80 39.43
C THR A 323 13.24 19.91 40.27
N GLY A 324 13.79 18.79 40.72
CA GLY A 324 13.11 17.77 41.53
C GLY A 324 12.53 16.66 40.65
N HIS A 325 11.77 15.74 41.25
CA HIS A 325 11.17 14.63 40.52
C HIS A 325 9.69 14.46 40.92
N GLY A 326 8.94 13.67 40.15
CA GLY A 326 7.54 13.37 40.44
C GLY A 326 6.55 14.50 40.10
N VAL A 327 5.46 14.62 40.86
CA VAL A 327 4.31 15.48 40.51
C VAL A 327 4.68 16.95 40.38
N GLN A 328 5.54 17.47 41.27
CA GLN A 328 5.90 18.90 41.28
C GLN A 328 6.71 19.30 40.03
N ALA A 329 7.68 18.48 39.63
CA ALA A 329 8.47 18.69 38.42
C ALA A 329 7.60 18.61 37.16
N GLY A 330 6.79 17.55 37.05
CA GLY A 330 5.87 17.36 35.93
C GLY A 330 4.83 18.48 35.78
N PHE A 331 4.31 19.00 36.90
CA PHE A 331 3.41 20.14 36.87
C PHE A 331 4.11 21.42 36.41
N THR A 332 5.34 21.62 36.86
CA THR A 332 6.16 22.79 36.51
C THR A 332 6.42 22.85 35.01
N VAL A 333 6.82 21.74 34.38
CA VAL A 333 7.01 21.69 32.93
C VAL A 333 5.70 21.75 32.14
N ALA A 334 4.60 21.25 32.70
CA ALA A 334 3.27 21.42 32.12
C ALA A 334 2.86 22.90 32.10
N LEU A 335 3.15 23.64 33.16
CA LEU A 335 2.92 25.07 33.23
C LEU A 335 3.82 25.84 32.25
N LEU A 336 5.11 25.53 32.17
CA LEU A 336 6.00 26.13 31.17
C LEU A 336 5.45 25.92 29.76
N SER A 337 5.05 24.68 29.44
CA SER A 337 4.45 24.34 28.15
C SER A 337 3.20 25.17 27.88
N LYS A 338 2.33 25.34 28.89
CA LYS A 338 1.14 26.20 28.79
C LYS A 338 1.50 27.60 28.34
N LEU A 339 2.37 28.24 29.11
CA LEU A 339 2.72 29.63 28.93
C LEU A 339 3.42 29.82 27.58
N PHE A 340 4.30 28.89 27.22
CA PHE A 340 4.96 28.88 25.91
C PHE A 340 3.93 28.91 24.78
N PHE A 341 2.95 28.01 24.77
CA PHE A 341 1.93 27.98 23.71
C PHE A 341 0.98 29.18 23.72
N GLU A 342 0.66 29.70 24.91
CA GLU A 342 -0.22 30.85 25.06
C GLU A 342 0.42 32.13 24.51
N PHE A 343 1.69 32.37 24.85
CA PHE A 343 2.36 33.61 24.52
C PHE A 343 3.07 33.59 23.18
N SER A 344 3.50 32.42 22.66
CA SER A 344 4.20 32.33 21.37
C SER A 344 3.41 32.92 20.18
N LYS A 345 2.07 33.02 20.28
CA LYS A 345 1.19 33.61 19.26
C LYS A 345 1.12 35.13 19.26
N LYS A 346 1.54 35.77 20.34
CA LYS A 346 1.27 37.19 20.64
C LYS A 346 2.55 38.01 20.82
N ILE A 347 3.71 37.43 20.53
CA ILE A 347 5.00 38.07 20.82
C ILE A 347 5.43 39.02 19.70
N ARG A 348 6.11 40.10 20.10
CA ARG A 348 6.79 41.05 19.21
C ARG A 348 8.25 40.64 18.99
N SER A 349 8.88 40.03 20.00
CA SER A 349 10.29 39.61 19.96
C SER A 349 10.52 38.27 20.67
N PHE A 350 11.67 37.65 20.40
CA PHE A 350 12.07 36.41 21.07
C PHE A 350 12.42 36.63 22.56
N GLN A 351 13.02 37.78 22.89
CA GLN A 351 13.30 38.17 24.26
C GLN A 351 12.03 38.44 25.07
N GLU A 352 11.01 39.07 24.48
CA GLU A 352 9.72 39.33 25.13
C GLU A 352 9.08 38.01 25.57
N LEU A 353 9.07 36.99 24.70
CA LEU A 353 8.60 35.66 25.07
C LEU A 353 9.34 35.15 26.31
N PHE A 354 10.67 35.15 26.28
CA PHE A 354 11.47 34.66 27.40
C PHE A 354 11.16 35.37 28.72
N VAL A 355 11.05 36.71 28.71
CA VAL A 355 10.72 37.50 29.90
C VAL A 355 9.34 37.16 30.44
N ILE A 356 8.34 37.06 29.56
CA ILE A 356 6.97 36.69 29.95
C ILE A 356 6.97 35.30 30.58
N LEU A 357 7.58 34.30 29.93
CA LEU A 357 7.63 32.93 30.45
C LEU A 357 8.32 32.88 31.82
N ASN A 358 9.47 33.53 31.98
CA ASN A 358 10.18 33.57 33.24
C ASN A 358 9.36 34.23 34.36
N ASN A 359 8.76 35.39 34.08
CA ASN A 359 8.04 36.16 35.11
C ASN A 359 6.71 35.50 35.49
N GLU A 360 5.98 34.93 34.53
CA GLU A 360 4.77 34.14 34.80
C GLU A 360 5.09 32.89 35.61
N LEU A 361 6.18 32.17 35.25
CA LEU A 361 6.66 31.06 36.05
C LEU A 361 7.05 31.51 37.45
N LYS A 362 7.80 32.61 37.61
CA LYS A 362 8.20 33.12 38.93
C LYS A 362 7.02 33.49 39.82
N GLN A 363 5.94 34.03 39.25
CA GLN A 363 4.76 34.41 40.03
C GLN A 363 3.94 33.19 40.47
N LYS A 364 3.92 32.13 39.65
CA LYS A 364 3.15 30.90 39.91
C LYS A 364 3.94 29.85 40.72
N LEU A 365 5.27 29.85 40.59
CA LEU A 365 6.20 29.05 41.38
C LEU A 365 6.61 29.83 42.63
N LYS A 366 6.24 29.33 43.81
CA LYS A 366 6.82 29.78 45.08
C LYS A 366 7.98 28.85 45.48
N GLY A 367 8.86 29.33 46.36
CA GLY A 367 9.95 28.52 46.92
C GLY A 367 11.18 28.31 46.03
N ARG A 368 11.73 27.09 46.05
CA ARG A 368 13.02 26.68 45.45
C ARG A 368 12.89 25.99 44.07
N ILE A 369 11.70 25.96 43.48
CA ILE A 369 11.45 25.27 42.20
C ILE A 369 11.85 26.19 41.02
N PHE A 370 12.64 25.68 40.09
CA PHE A 370 13.03 26.37 38.87
C PHE A 370 13.09 25.41 37.67
N VAL A 371 13.23 25.96 36.46
CA VAL A 371 13.34 25.16 35.23
C VAL A 371 14.59 25.57 34.48
N THR A 372 15.51 24.63 34.26
CA THR A 372 16.61 24.82 33.31
C THR A 372 16.04 24.67 31.90
N SER A 373 16.41 25.56 30.98
CA SER A 373 15.87 25.48 29.61
C SER A 373 16.78 26.15 28.59
N VAL A 374 16.65 25.75 27.33
CA VAL A 374 17.16 26.52 26.20
C VAL A 374 16.04 26.69 25.19
N PHE A 375 15.78 27.95 24.82
CA PHE A 375 14.82 28.32 23.79
C PHE A 375 15.56 28.61 22.50
N PHE A 376 14.92 28.32 21.38
CA PHE A 376 15.41 28.59 20.05
C PHE A 376 14.36 29.34 19.22
N GLU A 377 14.86 30.22 18.35
CA GLU A 377 14.11 30.80 17.24
C GLU A 377 14.84 30.45 15.94
N PHE A 378 14.18 29.71 15.06
CA PHE A 378 14.65 29.50 13.70
C PHE A 378 13.84 30.33 12.72
N ASN A 379 14.54 31.13 11.92
CA ASN A 379 13.95 31.89 10.83
C ASN A 379 14.31 31.24 9.48
N THR A 380 13.29 30.71 8.81
CA THR A 380 13.44 29.95 7.56
C THR A 380 13.90 30.85 6.39
N THR A 381 13.62 32.15 6.44
CA THR A 381 13.97 33.10 5.37
C THR A 381 15.46 33.42 5.34
N ASN A 382 16.08 33.67 6.49
CA ASN A 382 17.51 33.96 6.57
C ASN A 382 18.34 32.76 7.07
N LYS A 383 17.68 31.61 7.33
CA LYS A 383 18.28 30.34 7.78
C LYS A 383 19.06 30.48 9.09
N LYS A 384 18.63 31.41 9.93
CA LYS A 384 19.30 31.78 11.17
C LYS A 384 18.69 31.03 12.35
N LEU A 385 19.52 30.32 13.09
CA LEU A 385 19.16 29.67 14.35
C LEU A 385 19.69 30.51 15.52
N SER A 386 18.77 31.11 16.24
CA SER A 386 19.03 31.90 17.45
C SER A 386 18.61 31.13 18.68
N PHE A 387 19.22 31.40 19.83
CA PHE A 387 18.82 30.80 21.11
C PHE A 387 18.96 31.74 22.30
N ILE A 388 18.22 31.45 23.36
CA ILE A 388 18.32 32.06 24.69
C ILE A 388 18.46 30.93 25.71
N GLY A 389 19.51 30.99 26.53
CA GLY A 389 19.71 30.04 27.62
C GLY A 389 19.03 30.48 28.92
N ALA A 390 18.53 29.51 29.66
CA ALA A 390 18.05 29.61 31.03
C ALA A 390 18.73 28.54 31.91
N GLY A 391 20.06 28.61 32.02
CA GLY A 391 20.82 27.75 32.94
C GLY A 391 20.90 26.27 32.56
N HIS A 392 20.49 25.90 31.35
CA HIS A 392 20.56 24.53 30.84
C HIS A 392 21.99 24.10 30.47
N ASP A 393 22.18 22.79 30.38
CA ASP A 393 23.47 22.18 30.07
C ASP A 393 24.05 22.61 28.71
N PRO A 394 25.39 22.51 28.56
CA PRO A 394 26.06 22.85 27.31
C PRO A 394 25.61 21.96 26.15
N MET A 395 25.32 22.58 25.01
CA MET A 395 25.03 21.88 23.76
C MET A 395 26.33 21.60 23.01
N LEU A 396 26.35 20.53 22.22
CA LEU A 396 27.49 20.14 21.40
C LEU A 396 27.16 20.33 19.92
N VAL A 397 28.07 20.93 19.16
CA VAL A 397 27.99 21.00 17.70
C VAL A 397 29.12 20.20 17.10
N TYR A 398 28.78 19.12 16.41
CA TYR A 398 29.69 18.44 15.52
C TYR A 398 29.85 19.26 14.23
N ARG A 399 31.06 19.77 14.00
CA ARG A 399 31.45 20.50 12.80
C ARG A 399 31.92 19.52 11.75
N LYS A 400 31.10 19.27 10.72
CA LYS A 400 31.40 18.26 9.69
C LYS A 400 32.69 18.58 8.94
N LYS A 401 32.93 19.86 8.66
CA LYS A 401 34.11 20.31 7.89
C LYS A 401 35.43 20.00 8.59
N THR A 402 35.47 20.11 9.91
CA THR A 402 36.68 19.95 10.73
C THR A 402 36.70 18.65 11.52
N ALA A 403 35.62 17.86 11.48
CA ALA A 403 35.42 16.66 12.30
C ALA A 403 35.69 16.92 13.80
N SER A 404 35.27 18.10 14.30
CA SER A 404 35.50 18.54 15.68
C SER A 404 34.18 18.79 16.40
N ILE A 405 34.22 18.73 17.73
CA ILE A 405 33.12 19.17 18.59
C ILE A 405 33.38 20.60 19.03
N GLU A 406 32.36 21.44 18.91
CA GLU A 406 32.28 22.76 19.51
C GLU A 406 31.26 22.73 20.65
N LYS A 407 31.64 23.25 21.82
CA LYS A 407 30.77 23.32 22.99
C LYS A 407 30.11 24.70 23.06
N ILE A 408 28.78 24.73 23.05
CA ILE A 408 27.98 25.96 23.15
C ILE A 408 27.37 26.02 24.55
N ILE A 409 27.75 27.04 25.33
CA ILE A 409 27.24 27.25 26.69
C ILE A 409 26.01 28.18 26.61
N PRO A 410 24.79 27.69 26.94
CA PRO A 410 23.58 28.50 26.87
C PRO A 410 23.67 29.76 27.74
N GLY A 411 24.07 29.58 29.00
CA GLY A 411 24.14 30.63 30.01
C GLY A 411 22.74 31.07 30.48
N GLY A 412 22.69 32.21 31.18
CA GLY A 412 21.44 32.71 31.78
C GLY A 412 21.12 32.05 33.13
N LEU A 413 20.18 32.63 33.86
CA LEU A 413 19.62 32.03 35.06
C LEU A 413 18.45 31.12 34.69
N ALA A 414 18.23 30.05 35.45
CA ALA A 414 17.07 29.20 35.29
C ALA A 414 15.76 29.99 35.43
N LEU A 415 14.72 29.53 34.73
CA LEU A 415 13.41 30.18 34.74
C LEU A 415 12.78 30.09 36.13
N GLY A 416 12.09 31.15 36.55
CA GLY A 416 11.39 31.17 37.83
C GLY A 416 12.31 31.47 39.03
N VAL A 417 13.60 31.77 38.81
CA VAL A 417 14.51 32.16 39.89
C VAL A 417 14.29 33.62 40.31
N ARG A 418 14.26 34.56 39.36
CA ARG A 418 14.13 36.01 39.62
C ARG A 418 13.21 36.67 38.60
N LEU A 419 12.49 37.72 39.02
CA LEU A 419 11.80 38.61 38.08
C LEU A 419 12.80 39.35 37.19
N ILE A 420 12.42 39.52 35.93
CA ILE A 420 13.17 40.25 34.91
C ILE A 420 12.37 41.49 34.53
N SER A 421 12.91 42.66 34.86
CA SER A 421 12.25 43.95 34.64
C SER A 421 12.57 44.59 33.29
N ASN A 422 13.62 44.13 32.61
CA ASN A 422 14.08 44.72 31.34
C ASN A 422 14.41 43.64 30.31
N GLU A 423 13.68 43.64 29.20
CA GLU A 423 13.89 42.75 28.06
C GLU A 423 15.28 42.89 27.43
N ALA A 424 15.86 44.09 27.41
CA ALA A 424 17.18 44.34 26.85
C ALA A 424 18.32 43.62 27.62
N SER A 425 18.04 43.11 28.83
CA SER A 425 19.00 42.29 29.58
C SER A 425 19.12 40.86 29.06
N ILE A 426 18.20 40.41 28.20
CA ILE A 426 18.20 39.06 27.62
C ILE A 426 19.09 39.03 26.39
N LYS A 427 20.12 38.19 26.44
CA LYS A 427 21.06 38.01 25.33
C LYS A 427 20.56 36.90 24.40
N VAL A 428 20.25 37.26 23.17
CA VAL A 428 20.03 36.31 22.07
C VAL A 428 21.39 35.99 21.46
N LYS A 429 21.71 34.70 21.36
CA LYS A 429 22.92 34.19 20.72
C LYS A 429 22.54 33.45 19.44
N GLU A 430 23.50 33.20 18.59
CA GLU A 430 23.30 32.56 17.28
C GLU A 430 24.17 31.32 17.16
N ILE A 431 23.66 30.31 16.45
CA ILE A 431 24.40 29.11 16.07
C ILE A 431 24.41 29.05 14.56
N GLU A 432 25.54 29.37 13.96
CA GLU A 432 25.75 29.14 12.54
C GLU A 432 25.89 27.63 12.29
N MET A 433 25.11 27.09 11.36
CA MET A 433 25.09 25.67 11.03
C MET A 433 25.39 25.49 9.54
N ALA A 434 26.55 24.92 9.23
CA ALA A 434 26.92 24.54 7.86
C ALA A 434 26.29 23.20 7.47
N ASP A 435 26.23 22.91 6.17
CA ASP A 435 25.65 21.65 5.69
C ASP A 435 26.32 20.42 6.32
N GLY A 436 25.50 19.58 6.94
CA GLY A 436 25.93 18.38 7.65
C GLY A 436 26.47 18.59 9.07
N ASP A 437 26.55 19.84 9.56
CA ASP A 437 26.79 20.08 10.99
C ASP A 437 25.65 19.49 11.84
N ILE A 438 25.96 19.05 13.05
CA ILE A 438 25.00 18.37 13.93
C ILE A 438 25.02 19.04 15.30
N LEU A 439 23.89 19.62 15.70
CA LEU A 439 23.67 20.17 17.03
C LEU A 439 23.00 19.09 17.89
N PHE A 440 23.55 18.88 19.08
CA PHE A 440 23.05 17.96 20.08
C PHE A 440 22.89 18.68 21.41
N GLY A 441 21.73 18.53 22.03
CA GLY A 441 21.52 18.89 23.43
C GLY A 441 20.84 17.78 24.20
N TYR A 442 21.01 17.84 25.51
CA TYR A 442 20.67 16.79 26.45
C TYR A 442 20.33 17.38 27.82
N THR A 443 19.67 16.59 28.66
CA THR A 443 19.54 16.86 30.11
C THR A 443 20.59 16.09 30.90
N ASP A 444 20.92 16.59 32.08
CA ASP A 444 21.94 16.02 32.99
C ASP A 444 21.73 14.53 33.29
N GLY A 445 20.50 14.02 33.23
CA GLY A 445 20.20 12.60 33.39
C GLY A 445 20.97 11.65 32.45
N ILE A 446 21.58 12.12 31.35
CA ILE A 446 22.53 11.31 30.56
C ILE A 446 23.93 11.21 31.18
N ILE A 447 24.45 12.31 31.74
CA ILE A 447 25.79 12.35 32.31
C ILE A 447 25.81 11.74 33.70
N GLU A 448 24.69 11.77 34.40
CA GLU A 448 24.52 11.24 35.75
C GLU A 448 24.22 9.73 35.80
N VAL A 449 24.01 9.08 34.64
CA VAL A 449 23.83 7.62 34.55
C VAL A 449 24.98 6.91 35.24
N LYS A 450 24.67 5.99 36.16
CA LYS A 450 25.68 5.23 36.91
C LYS A 450 25.79 3.80 36.40
N ASN A 451 26.99 3.23 36.57
CA ASN A 451 27.24 1.80 36.40
C ASN A 451 27.22 1.06 37.75
N ASP A 452 27.44 -0.27 37.74
CA ASP A 452 27.47 -1.10 38.95
C ASP A 452 28.52 -0.66 39.99
N ALA A 453 29.57 0.04 39.55
CA ALA A 453 30.59 0.61 40.42
C ALA A 453 30.23 2.01 40.95
N ASN A 454 28.98 2.44 40.78
CA ASN A 454 28.45 3.77 41.16
C ASN A 454 29.24 4.93 40.51
N THR A 455 29.86 4.69 39.35
CA THR A 455 30.60 5.69 38.57
C THR A 455 29.68 6.28 37.52
N MET A 456 29.63 7.62 37.44
CA MET A 456 28.82 8.34 36.44
C MET A 456 29.38 8.18 35.02
N TYR A 457 28.50 8.16 34.02
CA TYR A 457 28.86 8.10 32.60
C TYR A 457 29.70 9.32 32.21
N GLY A 458 29.29 10.49 32.70
CA GLY A 458 30.06 11.71 32.62
C GLY A 458 30.10 12.36 31.23
N PHE A 459 30.45 13.64 31.23
CA PHE A 459 30.48 14.47 30.03
C PHE A 459 31.47 13.96 28.97
N GLU A 460 32.66 13.51 29.37
CA GLU A 460 33.72 13.10 28.44
C GLU A 460 33.35 11.88 27.60
N ARG A 461 32.68 10.88 28.21
CA ARG A 461 32.21 9.69 27.47
C ARG A 461 31.07 10.05 26.53
N MET A 462 30.13 10.86 27.00
CA MET A 462 29.03 11.36 26.20
C MET A 462 29.53 12.14 24.97
N GLU A 463 30.48 13.07 25.16
CA GLU A 463 31.04 13.88 24.07
C GLU A 463 31.76 12.99 23.03
N LYS A 464 32.56 12.02 23.50
CA LYS A 464 33.26 11.06 22.63
C LYS A 464 32.29 10.18 21.85
N SER A 465 31.24 9.69 22.51
CA SER A 465 30.17 8.89 21.89
C SER A 465 29.46 9.71 20.81
N PHE A 466 29.02 10.93 21.15
CA PHE A 466 28.38 11.84 20.20
C PHE A 466 29.26 12.11 18.98
N LYS A 467 30.54 12.49 19.19
CA LYS A 467 31.48 12.75 18.10
C LYS A 467 31.60 11.56 17.14
N THR A 468 31.80 10.36 17.70
CA THR A 468 32.01 9.12 16.94
C THR A 468 30.79 8.81 16.07
N HIS A 469 29.59 8.92 16.62
CA HIS A 469 28.36 8.57 15.92
C HIS A 469 27.88 9.66 14.96
N ALA A 470 28.11 10.94 15.30
CA ALA A 470 27.85 12.08 14.44
C ALA A 470 28.65 12.01 13.13
N GLU A 471 29.92 11.61 13.21
CA GLU A 471 30.78 11.41 12.04
C GLU A 471 30.30 10.27 11.13
N ARG A 472 29.82 9.16 11.72
CA ARG A 472 29.37 7.97 10.97
C ARG A 472 27.99 8.11 10.34
N CYS A 473 27.11 8.89 10.97
CA CYS A 473 25.68 8.91 10.67
C CYS A 473 25.17 10.31 10.32
N VAL A 474 25.95 11.08 9.56
CA VAL A 474 25.58 12.41 9.08
C VAL A 474 24.18 12.40 8.44
N TYR A 475 23.36 13.41 8.74
CA TYR A 475 21.95 13.55 8.32
C TYR A 475 20.99 12.47 8.86
N ASN A 476 21.41 11.61 9.79
CA ASN A 476 20.55 10.61 10.42
C ASN A 476 20.56 10.74 11.96
N PRO A 477 19.90 11.78 12.50
CA PRO A 477 19.88 12.07 13.94
C PRO A 477 19.30 10.91 14.76
N LYS A 478 18.32 10.17 14.23
CA LYS A 478 17.75 8.99 14.89
C LYS A 478 18.79 7.91 15.12
N LYS A 479 19.59 7.59 14.09
CA LYS A 479 20.64 6.58 14.21
C LYS A 479 21.76 7.01 15.17
N ILE A 480 22.10 8.30 15.20
CA ILE A 480 23.04 8.84 16.19
C ILE A 480 22.51 8.61 17.60
N TYR A 481 21.25 8.96 17.86
CA TYR A 481 20.59 8.69 19.14
C TYR A 481 20.60 7.20 19.50
N GLU A 482 20.22 6.31 18.58
CA GLU A 482 20.19 4.86 18.84
C GLU A 482 21.56 4.32 19.24
N MET A 483 22.63 4.78 18.58
CA MET A 483 23.99 4.38 18.90
C MET A 483 24.48 4.96 20.23
N MET A 484 24.19 6.23 20.52
CA MET A 484 24.51 6.84 21.82
C MET A 484 23.78 6.16 22.97
N LEU A 485 22.49 5.83 22.78
CA LEU A 485 21.70 5.12 23.78
C LEU A 485 22.27 3.71 24.03
N ASN A 486 22.77 3.03 22.99
CA ASN A 486 23.44 1.75 23.16
C ASN A 486 24.72 1.90 23.99
N ASP A 487 25.57 2.89 23.73
CA ASP A 487 26.77 3.15 24.53
C ASP A 487 26.43 3.40 26.01
N VAL A 488 25.36 4.16 26.29
CA VAL A 488 24.87 4.41 27.66
C VAL A 488 24.35 3.13 28.31
N ASN A 489 23.60 2.31 27.58
CA ASN A 489 23.10 1.03 28.10
C ASN A 489 24.23 0.02 28.36
N GLU A 490 25.22 -0.05 27.48
CA GLU A 490 26.41 -0.88 27.67
C GLU A 490 27.22 -0.43 28.90
N PHE A 491 27.31 0.88 29.14
CA PHE A 491 27.99 1.40 30.32
C PHE A 491 27.24 1.10 31.63
N ARG A 492 25.91 1.32 31.66
CA ARG A 492 25.13 1.16 32.89
C ARG A 492 24.90 -0.30 33.28
N GLY A 493 24.93 -1.22 32.30
CA GLY A 493 24.56 -2.61 32.53
C GLY A 493 23.09 -2.74 32.95
N ASP A 494 22.86 -3.40 34.09
CA ASP A 494 21.52 -3.62 34.64
C ASP A 494 21.06 -2.50 35.60
N VAL A 495 21.91 -1.50 35.88
CA VAL A 495 21.57 -0.38 36.76
C VAL A 495 20.44 0.47 36.14
N PRO A 496 19.30 0.67 36.85
CA PRO A 496 18.22 1.51 36.36
C PRO A 496 18.61 2.98 36.30
N PHE A 497 17.95 3.75 35.43
CA PHE A 497 18.13 5.20 35.38
C PHE A 497 17.67 5.85 36.70
N GLU A 498 18.48 6.77 37.22
CA GLU A 498 18.18 7.51 38.45
C GLU A 498 17.44 8.83 38.20
N ASP A 499 17.40 9.31 36.96
CA ASP A 499 16.72 10.54 36.56
C ASP A 499 16.16 10.44 35.12
N ASP A 500 15.37 11.44 34.74
CA ASP A 500 14.86 11.60 33.38
C ASP A 500 16.01 11.93 32.41
N MET A 501 15.99 11.28 31.24
CA MET A 501 17.07 11.42 30.25
C MET A 501 16.51 11.87 28.91
N SER A 502 16.87 13.09 28.50
CA SER A 502 16.37 13.71 27.27
C SER A 502 17.46 14.01 26.26
N PHE A 503 17.08 13.92 24.99
CA PHE A 503 17.95 14.18 23.83
C PHE A 503 17.20 15.00 22.79
N PHE A 504 17.92 15.91 22.15
CA PHE A 504 17.51 16.46 20.86
C PHE A 504 18.72 16.58 19.92
N ILE A 505 18.55 16.16 18.67
CA ILE A 505 19.61 16.17 17.67
C ILE A 505 19.07 16.82 16.39
N PHE A 506 19.73 17.88 15.95
CA PHE A 506 19.50 18.58 14.69
C PHE A 506 20.68 18.38 13.76
N SER A 507 20.48 17.78 12.59
CA SER A 507 21.47 17.77 11.52
C SER A 507 21.08 18.76 10.43
N ARG A 508 21.96 19.71 10.13
CA ARG A 508 21.73 20.70 9.08
C ARG A 508 21.76 20.02 7.72
N ASN A 509 20.69 20.16 6.94
CA ASN A 509 20.55 19.59 5.60
C ASN A 509 20.05 20.66 4.63
N THR A 510 20.96 21.27 3.89
CA THR A 510 20.67 22.35 2.94
C THR A 510 19.77 21.90 1.78
N ALA A 511 19.73 20.60 1.46
CA ALA A 511 18.80 20.07 0.45
C ALA A 511 17.32 20.20 0.89
N LYS A 512 17.07 20.36 2.19
CA LYS A 512 15.74 20.57 2.77
C LYS A 512 15.38 22.05 2.95
N ASP A 513 16.21 22.97 2.49
CA ASP A 513 15.91 24.41 2.57
C ASP A 513 14.68 24.77 1.73
N VAL A 514 13.88 25.70 2.25
CA VAL A 514 12.80 26.33 1.50
C VAL A 514 13.38 27.27 0.45
N ILE A 515 12.78 27.28 -0.74
CA ILE A 515 13.12 28.24 -1.78
C ILE A 515 12.40 29.55 -1.53
N ILE A 516 13.18 30.61 -1.41
CA ILE A 516 12.71 31.93 -0.97
C ILE A 516 12.73 32.96 -2.11
N ASN A 517 13.46 32.70 -3.19
CA ASN A 517 13.59 33.63 -4.31
C ASN A 517 13.66 32.92 -5.67
N GLN A 518 13.37 33.70 -6.71
CA GLN A 518 13.33 33.24 -8.10
C GLN A 518 14.74 32.87 -8.63
N ALA A 519 15.80 33.46 -8.06
CA ALA A 519 17.18 33.12 -8.38
C ALA A 519 17.56 31.70 -7.93
N ALA A 520 17.12 31.28 -6.75
CA ALA A 520 17.33 29.92 -6.24
C ALA A 520 16.52 28.89 -7.05
N LEU A 521 15.32 29.25 -7.51
CA LEU A 521 14.56 28.44 -8.46
C LEU A 521 15.30 28.31 -9.80
N ALA A 522 15.82 29.43 -10.35
CA ALA A 522 16.57 29.43 -11.61
C ALA A 522 17.84 28.56 -11.54
N ALA A 523 18.55 28.56 -10.40
CA ALA A 523 19.70 27.69 -10.19
C ALA A 523 19.33 26.20 -10.24
N ILE A 524 18.19 25.80 -9.68
CA ILE A 524 17.70 24.41 -9.72
C ILE A 524 17.24 24.04 -11.13
N LEU A 525 16.55 24.93 -11.83
CA LEU A 525 16.14 24.70 -13.21
C LEU A 525 17.36 24.50 -14.13
N LYS A 526 18.43 25.27 -13.89
CA LYS A 526 19.71 25.12 -14.58
C LYS A 526 20.39 23.78 -14.24
N GLU A 527 20.40 23.38 -12.96
CA GLU A 527 20.91 22.06 -12.51
C GLU A 527 20.13 20.90 -13.15
N MET A 528 18.83 21.07 -13.42
CA MET A 528 17.97 20.07 -14.05
C MET A 528 17.90 20.16 -15.58
N GLU A 529 18.67 21.06 -16.21
CA GLU A 529 18.70 21.30 -17.66
C GLU A 529 17.33 21.66 -18.27
N ILE A 530 16.46 22.34 -17.51
CA ILE A 530 15.11 22.74 -17.97
C ILE A 530 15.18 24.12 -18.63
N LYS A 531 14.69 24.24 -19.87
CA LYS A 531 14.67 25.52 -20.62
C LYS A 531 13.68 26.51 -19.99
N GLU A 532 14.05 27.79 -19.90
CA GLU A 532 13.23 28.87 -19.31
C GLU A 532 11.83 29.03 -19.91
N ASN A 533 11.61 28.61 -21.17
CA ASN A 533 10.33 28.76 -21.85
C ASN A 533 9.23 27.79 -21.38
N ASP A 534 9.54 26.80 -20.53
CA ASP A 534 8.55 25.89 -19.91
C ASP A 534 7.98 26.43 -18.58
N ASN A 535 8.25 27.70 -18.26
CA ASN A 535 7.92 28.45 -17.03
C ASN A 535 6.43 28.64 -16.69
N LYS A 536 5.53 27.74 -17.07
CA LYS A 536 4.12 27.85 -16.63
C LYS A 536 4.03 27.73 -15.09
N LYS A 537 3.93 28.90 -14.43
CA LYS A 537 3.47 29.13 -13.05
C LYS A 537 3.87 28.01 -12.05
N ILE A 538 5.16 27.74 -11.89
CA ILE A 538 5.61 26.86 -10.81
C ILE A 538 5.47 27.66 -9.50
N ASP A 539 4.45 27.35 -8.72
CA ASP A 539 4.33 27.88 -7.37
C ASP A 539 5.37 27.20 -6.46
N PHE A 540 6.41 27.96 -6.10
CA PHE A 540 7.50 27.54 -5.22
C PHE A 540 7.33 28.01 -3.77
N THR A 541 6.20 28.68 -3.47
CA THR A 541 5.94 29.23 -2.14
C THR A 541 5.92 28.13 -1.10
N ASN A 542 6.75 28.26 -0.04
CA ASN A 542 6.87 27.29 1.05
C ASN A 542 7.28 25.86 0.64
N LYS A 543 7.88 25.67 -0.53
CA LYS A 543 8.37 24.36 -0.97
C LYS A 543 9.87 24.22 -0.80
N THR A 544 10.32 23.02 -0.44
CA THR A 544 11.74 22.69 -0.38
C THR A 544 12.31 22.43 -1.77
N LYS A 545 13.64 22.53 -1.92
CA LYS A 545 14.34 22.14 -3.16
C LYS A 545 13.91 20.75 -3.66
N GLN A 546 13.83 19.77 -2.76
CA GLN A 546 13.43 18.41 -3.10
C GLN A 546 11.99 18.29 -3.60
N GLN A 547 11.04 18.97 -2.95
CA GLN A 547 9.63 18.97 -3.37
C GLN A 547 9.44 19.57 -4.76
N ILE A 548 10.21 20.61 -5.10
CA ILE A 548 10.18 21.23 -6.43
C ILE A 548 10.78 20.29 -7.47
N ILE A 549 11.91 19.65 -7.19
CA ILE A 549 12.52 18.66 -8.08
C ILE A 549 11.56 17.50 -8.36
N GLU A 550 10.88 16.97 -7.34
CA GLU A 550 9.90 15.89 -7.50
C GLU A 550 8.69 16.33 -8.35
N THR A 551 8.19 17.55 -8.11
CA THR A 551 7.10 18.11 -8.90
C THR A 551 7.50 18.25 -10.37
N LEU A 552 8.70 18.79 -10.63
CA LEU A 552 9.24 18.96 -11.98
C LEU A 552 9.46 17.62 -12.71
N LYS A 553 9.98 16.60 -12.00
CA LYS A 553 10.13 15.24 -12.55
C LYS A 553 8.79 14.65 -12.94
N LYS A 554 7.78 14.83 -12.10
CA LYS A 554 6.41 14.34 -12.36
C LYS A 554 5.79 15.04 -13.56
N ASP A 555 5.90 16.36 -13.64
CA ASP A 555 5.37 17.13 -14.77
C ASP A 555 6.05 16.75 -16.08
N ARG A 556 7.38 16.55 -16.06
CA ARG A 556 8.12 16.06 -17.23
C ARG A 556 7.64 14.67 -17.65
N TYR A 557 7.49 13.74 -16.71
CA TYR A 557 6.97 12.41 -16.98
C TYR A 557 5.56 12.46 -17.59
N GLU A 558 4.65 13.29 -17.05
CA GLU A 558 3.29 13.44 -17.59
C GLU A 558 3.28 14.01 -19.02
N ARG A 559 4.16 14.98 -19.34
CA ARG A 559 4.30 15.54 -20.70
C ARG A 559 4.85 14.51 -21.68
N GLU A 560 5.94 13.83 -21.34
CA GLU A 560 6.54 12.79 -22.20
C GLU A 560 5.57 11.63 -22.42
N LEU A 561 4.85 11.21 -21.37
CA LEU A 561 3.82 10.18 -21.46
C LEU A 561 2.72 10.58 -22.44
N LYS A 562 2.25 11.84 -22.40
CA LYS A 562 1.23 12.34 -23.33
C LYS A 562 1.72 12.29 -24.78
N ILE A 563 2.93 12.78 -25.06
CA ILE A 563 3.51 12.77 -26.41
C ILE A 563 3.63 11.34 -26.95
N LYS A 564 4.08 10.41 -26.10
CA LYS A 564 4.20 8.98 -26.42
C LYS A 564 2.84 8.35 -26.71
N LEU A 565 1.84 8.60 -25.87
CA LEU A 565 0.47 8.12 -26.10
C LEU A 565 -0.13 8.69 -27.40
N ASP A 566 0.07 9.97 -27.71
CA ASP A 566 -0.40 10.58 -28.95
C ASP A 566 0.28 9.95 -30.18
N ARG A 567 1.56 9.58 -30.08
CA ARG A 567 2.27 8.84 -31.14
C ARG A 567 1.71 7.43 -31.33
N LEU A 568 1.45 6.70 -30.26
CA LEU A 568 0.83 5.37 -30.34
C LEU A 568 -0.58 5.45 -30.93
N ASP A 569 -1.37 6.46 -30.55
CA ASP A 569 -2.70 6.66 -31.11
C ASP A 569 -2.66 6.92 -32.63
N ARG A 570 -1.69 7.71 -33.11
CA ARG A 570 -1.45 7.90 -34.55
C ARG A 570 -1.09 6.58 -35.24
N LEU A 571 -0.15 5.82 -34.70
CA LEU A 571 0.28 4.53 -35.28
C LEU A 571 -0.88 3.52 -35.34
N TYR A 572 -1.72 3.49 -34.31
CA TYR A 572 -2.91 2.67 -34.28
C TYR A 572 -3.93 3.09 -35.35
N LYS A 573 -4.21 4.40 -35.49
CA LYS A 573 -5.11 4.94 -36.52
C LYS A 573 -4.60 4.70 -37.94
N MET A 574 -3.28 4.70 -38.14
CA MET A 574 -2.65 4.39 -39.42
C MET A 574 -2.54 2.89 -39.71
N ALA A 575 -3.01 2.02 -38.80
CA ALA A 575 -2.88 0.57 -38.88
C ALA A 575 -1.42 0.08 -38.99
N GLU A 576 -0.44 0.86 -38.50
CA GLU A 576 0.98 0.49 -38.51
C GLU A 576 1.34 -0.40 -37.32
N PHE A 577 0.70 -1.58 -37.20
CA PHE A 577 0.75 -2.43 -36.01
C PHE A 577 2.16 -2.95 -35.64
N THR A 578 3.04 -3.18 -36.62
CA THR A 578 4.42 -3.60 -36.36
C THR A 578 5.22 -2.50 -35.65
N LYS A 579 5.09 -1.25 -36.13
CA LYS A 579 5.74 -0.09 -35.49
C LYS A 579 5.08 0.23 -34.15
N LEU A 580 3.75 0.11 -34.05
CA LEU A 580 3.01 0.28 -32.81
C LEU A 580 3.55 -0.66 -31.71
N LYS A 581 3.74 -1.94 -32.03
CA LYS A 581 4.34 -2.94 -31.12
C LYS A 581 5.75 -2.54 -30.69
N GLN A 582 6.62 -2.16 -31.63
CA GLN A 582 8.01 -1.77 -31.35
C GLN A 582 8.09 -0.54 -30.43
N GLU A 583 7.26 0.49 -30.67
CA GLU A 583 7.23 1.71 -29.87
C GLU A 583 6.70 1.46 -28.46
N VAL A 584 5.68 0.62 -28.30
CA VAL A 584 5.21 0.23 -26.95
C VAL A 584 6.31 -0.48 -26.15
N TYR A 585 7.04 -1.42 -26.77
CA TYR A 585 8.17 -2.08 -26.09
C TYR A 585 9.29 -1.11 -25.72
N LEU A 586 9.61 -0.16 -26.62
CA LEU A 586 10.59 0.87 -26.35
C LEU A 586 10.19 1.72 -25.14
N TYR A 587 8.93 2.15 -25.06
CA TYR A 587 8.45 2.98 -23.95
C TYR A 587 8.41 2.23 -22.62
N PHE A 588 8.06 0.94 -22.62
CA PHE A 588 8.19 0.11 -21.41
C PHE A 588 9.64 0.00 -20.95
N ARG A 589 10.60 -0.16 -21.88
CA ARG A 589 12.03 -0.21 -21.54
C ARG A 589 12.55 1.13 -20.99
N GLU A 590 11.99 2.24 -21.46
CA GLU A 590 12.25 3.59 -20.92
C GLU A 590 11.55 3.87 -19.58
N GLY A 591 10.82 2.89 -19.02
CA GLY A 591 10.16 3.00 -17.72
C GLY A 591 8.76 3.65 -17.75
N PHE A 592 8.17 3.84 -18.93
CA PHE A 592 6.81 4.36 -19.07
C PHE A 592 5.80 3.22 -19.04
N ALA A 593 4.85 3.25 -18.11
CA ALA A 593 3.77 2.28 -18.03
C ALA A 593 2.41 2.99 -17.98
N HIS A 594 1.47 2.55 -18.84
CA HIS A 594 0.12 3.11 -18.90
C HIS A 594 -0.85 2.12 -19.56
N ASP A 595 -2.11 2.07 -19.10
CA ASP A 595 -3.11 1.10 -19.58
C ASP A 595 -3.35 1.18 -21.10
N ARG A 596 -3.36 2.40 -21.66
CA ARG A 596 -3.47 2.59 -23.12
C ARG A 596 -2.33 1.94 -23.90
N MET A 597 -1.10 1.93 -23.37
CA MET A 597 0.03 1.27 -24.04
C MET A 597 -0.19 -0.24 -24.10
N ARG A 598 -0.69 -0.83 -23.01
CA ARG A 598 -1.08 -2.24 -22.96
C ARG A 598 -2.18 -2.57 -23.98
N PHE A 599 -3.22 -1.75 -24.04
CA PHE A 599 -4.28 -1.88 -25.04
C PHE A 599 -3.74 -1.87 -26.48
N TYR A 600 -2.85 -0.92 -26.81
CA TYR A 600 -2.25 -0.84 -28.15
C TYR A 600 -1.37 -2.05 -28.47
N LEU A 601 -0.64 -2.59 -27.49
CA LEU A 601 0.16 -3.80 -27.66
C LEU A 601 -0.71 -5.02 -27.95
N GLU A 602 -1.79 -5.21 -27.20
CA GLU A 602 -2.76 -6.29 -27.42
C GLU A 602 -3.33 -6.23 -28.85
N LYS A 603 -3.73 -5.04 -29.30
CA LYS A 603 -4.24 -4.84 -30.67
C LYS A 603 -3.19 -5.13 -31.74
N ALA A 604 -1.93 -4.76 -31.50
CA ALA A 604 -0.85 -5.06 -32.43
C ALA A 604 -0.59 -6.57 -32.56
N LEU A 605 -0.60 -7.30 -31.44
CA LEU A 605 -0.43 -8.76 -31.42
C LEU A 605 -1.60 -9.49 -32.08
N GLU A 606 -2.84 -9.09 -31.82
CA GLU A 606 -4.03 -9.64 -32.49
C GLU A 606 -3.92 -9.52 -34.01
N ASN A 607 -3.45 -8.37 -34.52
CA ASN A 607 -3.32 -8.16 -35.96
C ASN A 607 -2.19 -8.99 -36.58
N GLU A 608 -1.09 -9.18 -35.85
CA GLU A 608 0.02 -10.06 -36.27
C GLU A 608 -0.46 -11.51 -36.42
N HIS A 609 -1.22 -12.02 -35.45
CA HIS A 609 -1.84 -13.33 -35.52
C HIS A 609 -2.79 -13.47 -36.73
N LYS A 610 -3.64 -12.46 -36.99
CA LYS A 610 -4.52 -12.44 -38.17
C LYS A 610 -3.72 -12.46 -39.48
N SER A 611 -2.63 -11.70 -39.56
CA SER A 611 -1.76 -11.68 -40.75
C SER A 611 -1.10 -13.03 -41.00
N ILE A 612 -0.64 -13.71 -39.94
CA ILE A 612 -0.04 -15.05 -40.03
C ILE A 612 -1.08 -16.06 -40.52
N MET A 613 -2.27 -16.07 -39.94
CA MET A 613 -3.36 -16.96 -40.36
C MET A 613 -3.74 -16.74 -41.83
N LYS A 614 -3.90 -15.47 -42.25
CA LYS A 614 -4.21 -15.14 -43.66
C LYS A 614 -3.14 -15.65 -44.63
N LYS A 615 -1.85 -15.50 -44.30
CA LYS A 615 -0.75 -16.03 -45.13
C LYS A 615 -0.74 -17.57 -45.18
N GLN A 616 -1.12 -18.24 -44.09
CA GLN A 616 -1.26 -19.69 -44.07
C GLN A 616 -2.42 -20.14 -44.96
N ASP A 617 -3.57 -19.47 -44.89
CA ASP A 617 -4.74 -19.76 -45.72
C ASP A 617 -4.45 -19.53 -47.21
N GLU A 618 -3.78 -18.42 -47.57
CA GLU A 618 -3.37 -18.15 -48.95
C GLU A 618 -2.41 -19.23 -49.49
N LYS A 619 -1.47 -19.69 -48.65
CA LYS A 619 -0.54 -20.78 -49.01
C LYS A 619 -1.28 -22.11 -49.19
N LEU A 620 -2.27 -22.39 -48.34
CA LEU A 620 -3.10 -23.60 -48.44
C LEU A 620 -3.98 -23.56 -49.70
N LYS A 621 -4.59 -22.41 -50.01
CA LYS A 621 -5.39 -22.20 -51.22
C LYS A 621 -4.58 -22.42 -52.49
N ARG A 622 -3.37 -21.84 -52.59
CA ARG A 622 -2.47 -22.09 -53.74
C ARG A 622 -2.10 -23.56 -53.88
N LYS A 623 -1.84 -24.26 -52.77
CA LYS A 623 -1.58 -25.71 -52.80
C LYS A 623 -2.79 -26.49 -53.30
N TYR A 624 -4.00 -26.12 -52.86
CA TYR A 624 -5.23 -26.73 -53.32
C TYR A 624 -5.41 -26.55 -54.84
N GLU A 625 -5.21 -25.32 -55.36
CA GLU A 625 -5.30 -25.02 -56.79
C GLU A 625 -4.31 -25.88 -57.62
N ILE A 626 -3.07 -26.02 -57.16
CA ILE A 626 -2.06 -26.87 -57.80
C ILE A 626 -2.49 -28.35 -57.80
N LEU A 627 -3.02 -28.84 -56.69
CA LEU A 627 -3.49 -30.24 -56.58
C LEU A 627 -4.69 -30.50 -57.48
N GLU A 628 -5.59 -29.53 -57.62
CA GLU A 628 -6.74 -29.62 -58.52
C GLU A 628 -6.28 -29.69 -60.00
N GLU A 629 -5.27 -28.91 -60.39
CA GLU A 629 -4.69 -29.00 -61.73
C GLU A 629 -4.00 -30.34 -61.99
N LEU A 630 -3.21 -30.85 -61.05
CA LEU A 630 -2.56 -32.16 -61.16
C LEU A 630 -3.59 -33.29 -61.26
N TYR A 631 -4.69 -33.19 -60.50
CA TYR A 631 -5.80 -34.13 -60.58
C TYR A 631 -6.46 -34.12 -61.96
N LYS A 632 -6.69 -32.94 -62.55
CA LYS A 632 -7.23 -32.80 -63.92
C LYS A 632 -6.29 -33.37 -64.99
N LYS A 633 -4.97 -33.39 -64.73
CA LYS A 633 -3.95 -33.98 -65.62
C LYS A 633 -3.77 -35.49 -65.46
N GLY A 634 -4.46 -36.13 -64.51
CA GLY A 634 -4.40 -37.57 -64.28
C GLY A 634 -3.26 -38.03 -63.37
N GLU A 635 -2.56 -37.12 -62.70
CA GLU A 635 -1.43 -37.45 -61.79
C GLU A 635 -1.91 -37.85 -60.39
N TYR A 636 -2.76 -38.88 -60.29
CA TYR A 636 -3.46 -39.23 -59.06
C TYR A 636 -2.55 -39.70 -57.92
N GLU A 637 -1.47 -40.43 -58.21
CA GLU A 637 -0.50 -40.85 -57.17
C GLU A 637 0.22 -39.66 -56.54
N LEU A 638 0.59 -38.66 -57.36
CA LEU A 638 1.26 -37.46 -56.89
C LEU A 638 0.30 -36.61 -56.04
N VAL A 639 -0.95 -36.46 -56.48
CA VAL A 639 -2.00 -35.77 -55.72
C VAL A 639 -2.26 -36.47 -54.38
N ALA A 640 -2.39 -37.80 -54.36
CA ALA A 640 -2.62 -38.56 -53.13
C ALA A 640 -1.47 -38.39 -52.13
N LYS A 641 -0.22 -38.49 -52.61
CA LYS A 641 0.97 -38.28 -51.78
C LYS A 641 1.01 -36.88 -51.16
N GLU A 642 0.72 -35.85 -51.94
CA GLU A 642 0.82 -34.47 -51.48
C GLU A 642 -0.35 -34.04 -50.61
N VAL A 643 -1.55 -34.58 -50.84
CA VAL A 643 -2.70 -34.42 -49.95
C VAL A 643 -2.41 -35.07 -48.59
N ILE A 644 -1.87 -36.30 -48.58
CA ILE A 644 -1.43 -36.97 -47.36
C ILE A 644 -0.37 -36.11 -46.65
N ASP A 645 0.63 -35.59 -47.36
CA ASP A 645 1.66 -34.75 -46.74
C ASP A 645 1.08 -33.45 -46.13
N VAL A 646 0.09 -32.82 -46.77
CA VAL A 646 -0.62 -31.63 -46.23
C VAL A 646 -1.46 -31.98 -45.00
N LEU A 647 -2.18 -33.11 -45.02
CA LEU A 647 -3.01 -33.59 -43.91
C LEU A 647 -2.19 -33.98 -42.69
N PHE A 648 -1.08 -34.68 -42.89
CA PHE A 648 -0.34 -35.33 -41.81
C PHE A 648 0.89 -34.54 -41.30
N LYS A 649 1.48 -33.60 -42.08
CA LYS A 649 2.57 -32.74 -41.56
C LYS A 649 2.09 -31.45 -40.89
N ASN A 650 0.97 -30.87 -41.31
CA ASN A 650 0.56 -29.54 -40.83
C ASN A 650 -0.46 -29.54 -39.69
N GLY A 651 -1.00 -30.70 -39.30
CA GLY A 651 -1.78 -30.86 -38.06
C GLY A 651 -2.98 -29.92 -37.88
N LYS A 652 -3.45 -29.29 -38.96
CA LYS A 652 -4.65 -28.45 -38.98
C LYS A 652 -5.45 -28.80 -40.22
N ILE A 653 -6.28 -29.82 -40.06
CA ILE A 653 -7.66 -29.77 -40.56
C ILE A 653 -8.55 -29.70 -39.34
#